data_AF-A0A0E3QG82-F1
#
_entry.id   AF-A0A0E3QG82-F1
#
_cell.length_a   1.000
_cell.length_b   1.000
_cell.length_c   1.000
_cell.angle_alpha   90.00
_cell.angle_beta   90.00
_cell.angle_gamma   90.00
#
_symmetry.space_group_name_H-M   'P 1'
#
loop_
_entity.id
_entity.type
_entity.pdbx_description
1 polymer ?
#
loop_
_entity_poly.entity_id
_entity_poly.type
_entity_poly.pdbx_seq_one_letter_code
_entity_poly.pdbx_strand_id
1 'polypeptide(L)'
;MPEESKIACTFKELKWSDLQDWAGGKATAKGIKYQEEGRVREIKYTSAGSLVARVEGTIEYFTEVSLENGKLSSICTCPVGHDCKHGVAAVLEYLDLIEQGEDVPVVTEEDILIKRSRRGFAGAGASETYEAGASSQIFREYLEKLEKPELIEILATFAKKDNMLGRYLKDRQNLASENPEGVIGSIYSEMDELWRELKSSDFWTYEGEEMPDFSEVQVRLESLLDSGHPDELLDIGKELMDRYEEIEEYDEGDIGTQISGCMDVVFRALSQSSLPAHEKMLYALELELKDDYSILNEPALCHTQKEWMLFAEALKIRLQKAEKEKEIDILYESSWERDYVVDRLIDALRKAGHSEEIIPISELEAERTGNYTRLIRELLDSGQKKKAEEWIYRGIKKLREYDPGTAYELLQTLIEINEIEENWPFVAALEAENFFRFPQLSNYIRMQKAAKKIGKWKEIREAALQYVRNGKLPVNQPEIAEELSILPGILPKTGLLEASSLEKIKPPVFDLLIQIAIQENDADEVVHWYEELKKSKGEAEKSRRSILEEEIANAVKDKYPEVSIEIWKNIAEDLISKTKVSSYEVASIYLRKIKETLEPIGKKEEWEAYLRQVREANRFKKKLLEILDRLGKTQIISK
;
A
#
# COMPACT_ATOMS: atom_id res chain seq x y z
N MET A 1 22.74 -41.08 25.96
CA MET A 1 21.26 -41.12 26.09
C MET A 1 20.78 -39.74 25.70
N PRO A 2 20.09 -39.59 24.56
CA PRO A 2 20.50 -38.61 23.55
C PRO A 2 19.58 -37.38 23.47
N GLU A 3 20.00 -36.43 22.65
CA GLU A 3 19.42 -35.09 22.40
C GLU A 3 17.92 -35.07 22.05
N GLU A 4 17.31 -36.22 21.70
CA GLU A 4 15.86 -36.38 21.50
C GLU A 4 15.03 -35.89 22.70
N SER A 5 15.53 -36.08 23.93
CA SER A 5 14.84 -35.67 25.15
C SER A 5 14.80 -34.15 25.39
N LYS A 6 15.65 -33.36 24.71
CA LYS A 6 15.74 -31.90 24.94
C LYS A 6 14.76 -31.09 24.07
N ILE A 7 14.43 -31.59 22.88
CA ILE A 7 13.65 -30.84 21.88
C ILE A 7 12.13 -31.05 22.06
N ALA A 8 11.71 -32.24 22.50
CA ALA A 8 10.32 -32.52 22.89
C ALA A 8 9.82 -31.66 24.08
N CYS A 9 10.75 -31.04 24.82
CA CYS A 9 10.46 -30.19 25.98
C CYS A 9 10.01 -28.76 25.60
N THR A 10 10.28 -28.29 24.38
CA THR A 10 10.19 -26.87 24.02
C THR A 10 8.76 -26.37 23.79
N PHE A 11 7.90 -27.16 23.13
CA PHE A 11 6.49 -26.77 22.89
C PHE A 11 5.64 -26.81 24.17
N LYS A 12 6.01 -27.62 25.18
CA LYS A 12 5.25 -27.77 26.44
C LYS A 12 5.21 -26.50 27.28
N GLU A 13 6.15 -25.58 27.06
CA GLU A 13 6.27 -24.34 27.83
C GLU A 13 5.43 -23.19 27.27
N LEU A 14 4.74 -23.42 26.14
CA LEU A 14 3.91 -22.42 25.48
C LEU A 14 2.70 -21.99 26.33
N LYS A 15 2.47 -20.68 26.35
CA LYS A 15 1.32 -20.02 26.95
C LYS A 15 0.28 -19.66 25.88
N TRP A 16 -0.95 -19.40 26.30
CA TRP A 16 -2.00 -18.91 25.41
C TRP A 16 -1.64 -17.57 24.74
N SER A 17 -0.82 -16.75 25.41
CA SER A 17 -0.25 -15.52 24.82
C SER A 17 0.59 -15.83 23.60
N ASP A 18 1.40 -16.88 23.64
CA ASP A 18 2.39 -17.15 22.60
C ASP A 18 1.71 -17.55 21.28
N LEU A 19 0.58 -18.25 21.35
CA LEU A 19 -0.25 -18.55 20.17
C LEU A 19 -0.99 -17.31 19.65
N GLN A 20 -1.45 -16.42 20.54
CA GLN A 20 -2.14 -15.19 20.16
C GLN A 20 -1.21 -14.17 19.52
N ASP A 21 0.00 -14.01 20.07
CA ASP A 21 1.03 -13.11 19.56
C ASP A 21 1.59 -13.62 18.23
N TRP A 22 1.65 -14.95 18.06
CA TRP A 22 2.11 -15.60 16.84
C TRP A 22 1.10 -15.54 15.69
N ALA A 23 -0.11 -16.08 15.87
CA ALA A 23 -1.08 -16.24 14.79
C ALA A 23 -2.17 -15.15 14.76
N GLY A 24 -2.23 -14.30 15.79
CA GLY A 24 -3.29 -13.33 15.99
C GLY A 24 -4.55 -13.95 16.61
N GLY A 25 -5.36 -13.11 17.27
CA GLY A 25 -6.52 -13.55 18.06
C GLY A 25 -7.58 -14.33 17.25
N LYS A 26 -7.90 -13.89 16.02
CA LYS A 26 -8.89 -14.54 15.15
C LYS A 26 -8.44 -15.91 14.66
N ALA A 27 -7.17 -16.06 14.25
CA ALA A 27 -6.64 -17.34 13.78
C ALA A 27 -6.50 -18.33 14.94
N THR A 28 -6.06 -17.85 16.11
CA THR A 28 -5.99 -18.64 17.34
C THR A 28 -7.35 -19.21 17.73
N ALA A 29 -8.39 -18.38 17.75
CA ALA A 29 -9.75 -18.83 18.07
C ALA A 29 -10.27 -19.90 17.09
N LYS A 30 -9.98 -19.75 15.79
CA LYS A 30 -10.34 -20.74 14.77
C LYS A 30 -9.51 -22.02 14.88
N GLY A 31 -8.23 -21.93 15.23
CA GLY A 31 -7.33 -23.06 15.41
C GLY A 31 -7.75 -23.96 16.57
N ILE A 32 -8.15 -23.37 17.70
CA ILE A 32 -8.74 -24.09 18.84
C ILE A 32 -9.94 -24.92 18.38
N LYS A 33 -10.88 -24.30 17.64
CA LYS A 33 -12.06 -24.98 17.13
C LYS A 33 -11.71 -26.14 16.19
N TYR A 34 -10.66 -26.01 15.38
CA TYR A 34 -10.23 -27.07 14.46
C TYR A 34 -9.64 -28.27 15.19
N GLN A 35 -8.91 -28.02 16.27
CA GLN A 35 -8.39 -29.05 17.15
C GLN A 35 -9.52 -29.75 17.92
N GLU A 36 -10.43 -29.00 18.56
CA GLU A 36 -11.60 -29.54 19.28
C GLU A 36 -12.53 -30.38 18.38
N GLU A 37 -12.60 -30.05 17.08
CA GLU A 37 -13.37 -30.81 16.08
C GLU A 37 -12.62 -32.02 15.49
N GLY A 38 -11.39 -32.32 15.96
CA GLY A 38 -10.59 -33.46 15.52
C GLY A 38 -10.16 -33.38 14.05
N ARG A 39 -9.95 -32.16 13.53
CA ARG A 39 -9.60 -31.92 12.11
C ARG A 39 -8.12 -32.15 11.80
N VAL A 40 -7.28 -32.31 12.82
CA VAL A 40 -5.88 -32.72 12.62
C VAL A 40 -5.88 -34.23 12.40
N ARG A 41 -5.71 -34.64 11.14
CA ARG A 41 -5.85 -36.06 10.73
C ARG A 41 -4.57 -36.84 10.88
N GLU A 42 -3.45 -36.16 10.83
CA GLU A 42 -2.12 -36.77 10.94
C GLU A 42 -1.15 -35.70 11.44
N ILE A 43 -0.32 -36.07 12.42
CA ILE A 43 0.71 -35.21 12.96
C ILE A 43 1.99 -36.02 13.17
N LYS A 44 3.13 -35.44 12.78
CA LYS A 44 4.45 -36.04 12.92
C LYS A 44 5.45 -34.99 13.37
N TYR A 45 6.56 -35.46 13.92
CA TYR A 45 7.67 -34.64 14.38
C TYR A 45 8.85 -34.80 13.42
N THR A 46 9.50 -33.72 12.99
CA THR A 46 10.66 -33.82 12.09
C THR A 46 11.94 -34.02 12.88
N SER A 47 12.95 -34.64 12.27
CA SER A 47 14.29 -34.74 12.86
C SER A 47 14.96 -33.37 13.11
N ALA A 48 14.46 -32.31 12.48
CA ALA A 48 14.91 -30.93 12.64
C ALA A 48 14.20 -30.16 13.78
N GLY A 49 13.21 -30.75 14.45
CA GLY A 49 12.51 -30.12 15.57
C GLY A 49 11.19 -29.42 15.23
N SER A 50 10.66 -29.61 14.02
CA SER A 50 9.39 -29.02 13.57
C SER A 50 8.23 -30.01 13.68
N LEU A 51 7.01 -29.50 13.84
CA LEU A 51 5.77 -30.27 13.73
C LEU A 51 5.27 -30.20 12.29
N VAL A 52 4.91 -31.34 11.71
CA VAL A 52 4.22 -31.39 10.42
C VAL A 52 2.86 -32.05 10.58
N ALA A 53 1.83 -31.43 10.03
CA ALA A 53 0.46 -31.90 10.20
C ALA A 53 -0.36 -31.80 8.91
N ARG A 54 -1.29 -32.74 8.77
CA ARG A 54 -2.39 -32.69 7.80
C ARG A 54 -3.66 -32.28 8.52
N VAL A 55 -4.22 -31.13 8.11
CA VAL A 55 -5.38 -30.51 8.75
C VAL A 55 -6.51 -30.36 7.75
N GLU A 56 -7.69 -30.86 8.09
CA GLU A 56 -8.88 -30.82 7.24
C GLU A 56 -9.59 -29.46 7.33
N GLY A 57 -9.69 -28.76 6.20
CA GLY A 57 -10.41 -27.49 6.06
C GLY A 57 -11.54 -27.59 5.03
N THR A 58 -11.60 -26.65 4.08
CA THR A 58 -12.39 -26.82 2.85
C THR A 58 -11.82 -27.91 1.95
N ILE A 59 -10.50 -28.06 1.98
CA ILE A 59 -9.71 -29.15 1.42
C ILE A 59 -8.67 -29.57 2.46
N GLU A 60 -7.87 -30.60 2.18
CA GLU A 60 -6.73 -30.97 3.02
C GLU A 60 -5.61 -29.93 2.90
N TYR A 61 -5.15 -29.42 4.04
CA TYR A 61 -4.00 -28.52 4.12
C TYR A 61 -2.84 -29.17 4.86
N PHE A 62 -1.63 -28.86 4.43
CA PHE A 62 -0.38 -29.37 5.00
C PHE A 62 0.35 -28.20 5.65
N THR A 63 0.71 -28.34 6.91
CA THR A 63 1.40 -27.29 7.66
C THR A 63 2.64 -27.83 8.34
N GLU A 64 3.68 -27.01 8.39
CA GLU A 64 4.91 -27.22 9.14
C GLU A 64 5.08 -26.08 10.14
N VAL A 65 5.29 -26.39 11.42
CA VAL A 65 5.46 -25.43 12.52
C VAL A 65 6.81 -25.64 13.17
N SER A 66 7.63 -24.60 13.20
CA SER A 66 8.95 -24.58 13.87
C SER A 66 8.91 -23.71 15.12
N LEU A 67 9.71 -24.08 16.11
CA LEU A 67 9.89 -23.32 17.35
C LEU A 67 11.39 -23.05 17.56
N GLU A 68 11.83 -21.85 17.19
CA GLU A 68 13.23 -21.42 17.30
C GLU A 68 13.35 -20.27 18.31
N ASN A 69 14.23 -20.41 19.30
CA ASN A 69 14.46 -19.38 20.34
C ASN A 69 13.18 -18.88 21.04
N GLY A 70 12.18 -19.77 21.21
CA GLY A 70 10.89 -19.43 21.82
C GLY A 70 9.91 -18.70 20.89
N LYS A 71 10.23 -18.53 19.61
CA LYS A 71 9.33 -17.96 18.61
C LYS A 71 8.78 -19.04 17.70
N LEU A 72 7.46 -19.05 17.57
CA LEU A 72 6.75 -19.91 16.63
C LEU A 72 6.78 -19.30 15.23
N SER A 73 6.89 -20.16 14.23
CA SER A 73 6.69 -19.82 12.82
C SER A 73 6.06 -21.03 12.12
N SER A 74 5.23 -20.80 11.10
CA SER A 74 4.71 -21.89 10.28
C SER A 74 4.60 -21.56 8.82
N ILE A 75 4.68 -22.61 8.02
CA ILE A 75 4.31 -22.62 6.60
C ILE A 75 3.09 -23.51 6.46
N CYS A 76 2.13 -23.13 5.63
CA CYS A 76 0.91 -23.90 5.39
C CYS A 76 0.44 -23.72 3.95
N THR A 77 -0.02 -24.81 3.32
CA THR A 77 -0.60 -24.78 1.95
C THR A 77 -1.97 -24.12 1.86
N CYS A 78 -2.42 -23.40 2.90
CA CYS A 78 -3.70 -22.71 2.89
C CYS A 78 -3.58 -21.30 2.28
N PRO A 79 -4.68 -20.63 1.90
CA PRO A 79 -4.62 -19.29 1.32
C PRO A 79 -3.92 -18.23 2.19
N VAL A 80 -3.76 -18.48 3.50
CA VAL A 80 -3.02 -17.59 4.42
C VAL A 80 -1.50 -17.79 4.31
N GLY A 81 -1.03 -18.99 3.92
CA GLY A 81 0.39 -19.29 3.69
C GLY A 81 1.24 -19.52 4.94
N HIS A 82 1.03 -18.77 6.03
CA HIS A 82 1.83 -18.83 7.26
C HIS A 82 0.99 -18.47 8.49
N ASP A 83 1.51 -18.80 9.67
CA ASP A 83 1.01 -18.43 11.02
C ASP A 83 -0.52 -18.49 11.16
N CYS A 84 -1.08 -19.56 10.60
CA CYS A 84 -2.49 -19.67 10.35
C CYS A 84 -3.19 -20.54 11.41
N LYS A 85 -4.53 -20.58 11.34
CA LYS A 85 -5.35 -21.46 12.19
C LYS A 85 -4.96 -22.95 12.14
N HIS A 86 -4.42 -23.43 11.01
CA HIS A 86 -3.99 -24.83 10.88
C HIS A 86 -2.70 -25.11 11.66
N GLY A 87 -1.75 -24.17 11.64
CA GLY A 87 -0.54 -24.25 12.47
C GLY A 87 -0.89 -24.21 13.96
N VAL A 88 -1.81 -23.34 14.37
CA VAL A 88 -2.34 -23.33 15.75
C VAL A 88 -2.99 -24.66 16.11
N ALA A 89 -3.84 -25.22 15.26
CA ALA A 89 -4.49 -26.51 15.51
C ALA A 89 -3.46 -27.65 15.65
N ALA A 90 -2.41 -27.66 14.83
CA ALA A 90 -1.33 -28.65 14.90
C ALA A 90 -0.56 -28.58 16.22
N VAL A 91 -0.23 -27.37 16.69
CA VAL A 91 0.44 -27.19 18.00
C VAL A 91 -0.45 -27.66 19.14
N LEU A 92 -1.74 -27.29 19.13
CA LEU A 92 -2.66 -27.70 20.19
C LEU A 92 -2.88 -29.22 20.22
N GLU A 93 -3.03 -29.85 19.05
CA GLU A 93 -3.16 -31.31 18.97
C GLU A 93 -1.92 -32.02 19.48
N TYR A 94 -0.73 -31.52 19.13
CA TYR A 94 0.52 -32.05 19.67
C TYR A 94 0.58 -31.98 21.21
N LEU A 95 0.14 -30.85 21.79
CA LEU A 95 0.13 -30.66 23.24
C LEU A 95 -0.85 -31.61 23.93
N ASP A 96 -2.04 -31.83 23.34
CA ASP A 96 -3.04 -32.77 23.85
C ASP A 96 -2.55 -34.22 23.80
N LEU A 97 -1.94 -34.65 22.67
CA LEU A 97 -1.34 -35.99 22.54
C LEU A 97 -0.27 -36.25 23.61
N ILE A 98 0.58 -35.26 23.90
CA ILE A 98 1.58 -35.44 24.94
C ILE A 98 0.98 -35.44 26.35
N GLU A 99 -0.07 -34.65 26.60
CA GLU A 99 -0.79 -34.68 27.89
C GLU A 99 -1.43 -36.05 28.13
N GLN A 100 -1.89 -36.71 27.06
CA GLN A 100 -2.43 -38.06 27.07
C GLN A 100 -1.35 -39.16 27.12
N GLY A 101 -0.07 -38.80 26.99
CA GLY A 101 1.06 -39.73 27.03
C GLY A 101 1.28 -40.50 25.73
N GLU A 102 0.77 -40.01 24.60
CA GLU A 102 0.98 -40.58 23.28
C GLU A 102 2.25 -40.04 22.61
N ASP A 103 3.02 -40.93 21.99
CA ASP A 103 4.23 -40.56 21.25
C ASP A 103 3.91 -40.19 19.80
N VAL A 104 4.45 -39.05 19.35
CA VAL A 104 4.30 -38.58 17.96
C VAL A 104 5.45 -39.11 17.10
N PRO A 105 5.18 -39.76 15.94
CA PRO A 105 6.22 -40.37 15.12
C PRO A 105 7.25 -39.36 14.59
N VAL A 106 8.54 -39.70 14.68
CA VAL A 106 9.63 -38.90 14.12
C VAL A 106 9.90 -39.29 12.67
N VAL A 107 9.98 -38.32 11.76
CA VAL A 107 10.22 -38.53 10.32
C VAL A 107 11.40 -37.73 9.78
N THR A 108 12.00 -38.27 8.72
CA THR A 108 13.09 -37.66 7.96
C THR A 108 12.56 -36.71 6.88
N GLU A 109 13.42 -35.81 6.37
CA GLU A 109 13.13 -34.83 5.31
C GLU A 109 12.51 -35.40 4.01
N GLU A 110 12.58 -36.71 3.80
CA GLU A 110 11.96 -37.36 2.64
C GLU A 110 10.44 -37.61 2.75
N ASP A 111 9.85 -37.42 3.95
CA ASP A 111 8.42 -37.66 4.21
C ASP A 111 7.50 -36.78 3.35
N ILE A 112 6.40 -37.37 2.90
CA ILE A 112 5.47 -36.72 1.98
C ILE A 112 4.77 -35.51 2.61
N LEU A 113 4.58 -35.47 3.93
CA LEU A 113 3.97 -34.33 4.63
C LEU A 113 4.88 -33.10 4.56
N ILE A 114 6.19 -33.28 4.70
CA ILE A 114 7.20 -32.20 4.60
C ILE A 114 7.26 -31.68 3.17
N LYS A 115 7.32 -32.59 2.18
CA LYS A 115 7.35 -32.19 0.76
C LYS A 115 6.08 -31.44 0.35
N ARG A 116 4.93 -31.79 0.94
CA ARG A 116 3.65 -31.14 0.66
C ARG A 116 3.50 -29.81 1.38
N SER A 117 3.92 -29.68 2.65
CA SER A 117 3.87 -28.40 3.38
C SER A 117 4.73 -27.32 2.71
N ARG A 118 5.89 -27.71 2.16
CA ARG A 118 6.84 -26.79 1.51
C ARG A 118 6.54 -26.51 0.02
N ARG A 119 5.59 -27.23 -0.58
CA ARG A 119 5.27 -27.14 -2.03
C ARG A 119 4.66 -25.81 -2.48
N GLY A 120 4.31 -24.92 -1.54
CA GLY A 120 3.69 -23.62 -1.79
C GLY A 120 4.53 -22.41 -1.37
N PHE A 121 5.83 -22.56 -1.15
CA PHE A 121 6.74 -21.46 -0.78
C PHE A 121 8.08 -21.47 -1.55
N ALA A 122 8.12 -22.12 -2.71
CA ALA A 122 8.99 -21.66 -3.80
C ALA A 122 8.24 -20.48 -4.44
N GLY A 123 8.67 -19.27 -4.13
CA GLY A 123 7.90 -18.05 -4.34
C GLY A 123 7.43 -17.85 -5.78
N ALA A 124 6.17 -17.45 -5.90
CA ALA A 124 5.77 -16.49 -6.91
C ALA A 124 6.69 -15.26 -6.77
N GLY A 125 7.65 -15.13 -7.68
CA GLY A 125 8.59 -14.00 -7.71
C GLY A 125 9.95 -14.27 -8.35
N ALA A 126 10.44 -15.50 -8.44
CA ALA A 126 11.68 -15.78 -9.17
C ALA A 126 11.80 -17.25 -9.58
N SER A 127 12.00 -17.47 -10.88
CA SER A 127 12.36 -18.76 -11.51
C SER A 127 11.25 -19.58 -12.20
N GLU A 128 10.33 -18.94 -12.92
CA GLU A 128 9.69 -19.59 -14.08
C GLU A 128 10.44 -19.36 -15.40
N THR A 129 11.44 -18.48 -15.42
CA THR A 129 12.20 -18.14 -16.64
C THR A 129 13.31 -19.13 -17.00
N TYR A 130 13.78 -19.97 -16.07
CA TYR A 130 14.90 -20.89 -16.32
C TYR A 130 14.50 -22.33 -16.70
N GLU A 131 13.33 -22.82 -16.31
CA GLU A 131 12.85 -24.17 -16.70
C GLU A 131 12.07 -24.17 -18.04
N ALA A 132 11.41 -23.07 -18.41
CA ALA A 132 10.72 -22.93 -19.70
C ALA A 132 11.70 -22.95 -20.89
N GLY A 133 12.91 -22.38 -20.71
CA GLY A 133 13.95 -22.35 -21.74
C GLY A 133 14.49 -23.74 -22.10
N ALA A 134 14.75 -24.59 -21.11
CA ALA A 134 15.25 -25.95 -21.33
C ALA A 134 14.16 -26.88 -21.91
N SER A 135 12.91 -26.74 -21.47
CA SER A 135 11.77 -27.52 -21.98
C SER A 135 11.42 -27.16 -23.42
N SER A 136 11.42 -25.88 -23.77
CA SER A 136 11.13 -25.42 -25.14
C SER A 136 12.18 -25.88 -26.15
N GLN A 137 13.46 -25.94 -25.76
CA GLN A 137 14.54 -26.38 -26.64
C GLN A 137 14.48 -27.90 -26.91
N ILE A 138 14.23 -28.72 -25.89
CA ILE A 138 14.03 -30.17 -26.05
C ILE A 138 12.79 -30.46 -26.90
N PHE A 139 11.71 -29.69 -26.71
CA PHE A 139 10.50 -29.82 -27.52
C PHE A 139 10.75 -29.47 -28.98
N ARG A 140 11.49 -28.38 -29.25
CA ARG A 140 11.89 -28.00 -30.61
C ARG A 140 12.74 -29.09 -31.28
N GLU A 141 13.72 -29.64 -30.57
CA GLU A 141 14.55 -30.75 -31.05
C GLU A 141 13.75 -32.03 -31.35
N TYR A 142 12.63 -32.26 -30.64
CA TYR A 142 11.70 -33.35 -30.95
C TYR A 142 10.91 -33.05 -32.23
N LEU A 143 10.36 -31.84 -32.36
CA LEU A 143 9.61 -31.45 -33.56
C LEU A 143 10.49 -31.49 -34.83
N GLU A 144 11.76 -31.12 -34.72
CA GLU A 144 12.73 -31.17 -35.82
C GLU A 144 13.05 -32.61 -36.30
N LYS A 145 12.77 -33.63 -35.47
CA LYS A 145 12.95 -35.05 -35.82
C LYS A 145 11.74 -35.67 -36.51
N LEU A 146 10.58 -35.01 -36.49
CA LEU A 146 9.36 -35.50 -37.11
C LEU A 146 9.34 -35.23 -38.61
N GLU A 147 8.69 -36.12 -39.37
CA GLU A 147 8.50 -35.89 -40.79
C GLU A 147 7.39 -34.86 -41.06
N LYS A 148 7.46 -34.16 -42.19
CA LYS A 148 6.48 -33.13 -42.56
C LYS A 148 5.01 -33.62 -42.50
N PRO A 149 4.65 -34.84 -42.94
CA PRO A 149 3.28 -35.34 -42.80
C PRO A 149 2.83 -35.46 -41.34
N GLU A 150 3.70 -35.92 -40.44
CA GLU A 150 3.40 -36.08 -39.01
C GLU A 150 3.17 -34.72 -38.34
N LEU A 151 3.99 -33.72 -38.67
CA LEU A 151 3.81 -32.35 -38.18
C LEU A 151 2.49 -31.73 -38.66
N ILE A 152 2.11 -31.97 -39.92
CA ILE A 152 0.82 -31.50 -40.46
C ILE A 152 -0.34 -32.17 -39.72
N GLU A 153 -0.26 -33.48 -39.46
CA GLU A 153 -1.31 -34.21 -38.76
C GLU A 153 -1.45 -33.75 -37.31
N ILE A 154 -0.34 -33.49 -36.61
CA ILE A 154 -0.33 -32.92 -35.27
C ILE A 154 -0.99 -31.53 -35.29
N LEU A 155 -0.53 -30.61 -36.14
CA LEU A 155 -1.08 -29.26 -36.23
C LEU A 155 -2.56 -29.26 -36.59
N ALA A 156 -2.98 -30.08 -37.57
CA ALA A 156 -4.38 -30.19 -37.96
C ALA A 156 -5.26 -30.82 -36.86
N THR A 157 -4.71 -31.72 -36.05
CA THR A 157 -5.42 -32.32 -34.92
C THR A 157 -5.58 -31.33 -33.78
N PHE A 158 -4.54 -30.57 -33.45
CA PHE A 158 -4.60 -29.55 -32.41
C PHE A 158 -5.43 -28.33 -32.82
N ALA A 159 -5.34 -27.88 -34.07
CA ALA A 159 -6.19 -26.82 -34.63
C ALA A 159 -7.69 -27.13 -34.56
N LYS A 160 -8.08 -28.41 -34.52
CA LYS A 160 -9.48 -28.83 -34.33
C LYS A 160 -9.90 -28.91 -32.87
N LYS A 161 -8.95 -29.05 -31.94
CA LYS A 161 -9.19 -29.20 -30.50
C LYS A 161 -9.11 -27.87 -29.76
N ASP A 162 -8.26 -26.97 -30.26
CA ASP A 162 -7.99 -25.66 -29.69
C ASP A 162 -8.48 -24.59 -30.67
N ASN A 163 -9.50 -23.84 -30.27
CA ASN A 163 -10.13 -22.84 -31.14
C ASN A 163 -9.16 -21.72 -31.50
N MET A 164 -8.31 -21.30 -30.54
CA MET A 164 -7.35 -20.22 -30.69
C MET A 164 -6.29 -20.56 -31.74
N LEU A 165 -5.67 -21.75 -31.62
CA LEU A 165 -4.71 -22.23 -32.61
C LEU A 165 -5.37 -22.45 -33.98
N GLY A 166 -6.59 -22.98 -34.01
CA GLY A 166 -7.35 -23.16 -35.23
C GLY A 166 -7.58 -21.83 -35.96
N ARG A 167 -7.98 -20.79 -35.21
CA ARG A 167 -8.22 -19.44 -35.73
C ARG A 167 -6.94 -18.78 -36.22
N TYR A 168 -5.86 -18.84 -35.43
CA TYR A 168 -4.53 -18.37 -35.82
C TYR A 168 -4.08 -18.95 -37.17
N LEU A 169 -4.17 -20.27 -37.34
CA LEU A 169 -3.74 -20.93 -38.58
C LEU A 169 -4.63 -20.60 -39.78
N LYS A 170 -5.94 -20.40 -39.56
CA LYS A 170 -6.89 -20.02 -40.61
C LYS A 170 -6.62 -18.59 -41.09
N ASP A 171 -6.34 -17.66 -40.19
CA ASP A 171 -6.02 -16.27 -40.57
C ASP A 171 -4.69 -16.22 -41.32
N ARG A 172 -3.66 -16.96 -40.87
CA ARG A 172 -2.41 -17.12 -41.65
C ARG A 172 -2.63 -17.72 -43.04
N GLN A 173 -3.54 -18.69 -43.17
CA GLN A 173 -3.91 -19.24 -44.48
C GLN A 173 -4.53 -18.18 -45.39
N ASN A 174 -5.47 -17.38 -44.86
CA ASN A 174 -6.15 -16.33 -45.61
C ASN A 174 -5.17 -15.22 -46.05
N LEU A 175 -4.28 -14.81 -45.15
CA LEU A 175 -3.23 -13.81 -45.41
C LEU A 175 -2.26 -14.28 -46.50
N ALA A 176 -1.86 -15.56 -46.47
CA ALA A 176 -1.00 -16.15 -47.51
C ALA A 176 -1.69 -16.26 -48.88
N SER A 177 -3.03 -16.22 -48.94
CA SER A 177 -3.82 -16.24 -50.17
C SER A 177 -4.19 -14.85 -50.72
N GLU A 178 -3.49 -13.79 -50.28
CA GLU A 178 -3.66 -12.38 -50.67
C GLU A 178 -5.01 -11.73 -50.28
N ASN A 179 -5.62 -12.11 -49.15
CA ASN A 179 -6.81 -11.40 -48.63
C ASN A 179 -6.59 -10.74 -47.24
N PRO A 180 -5.64 -9.80 -47.06
CA PRO A 180 -5.47 -9.04 -45.82
C PRO A 180 -6.71 -8.25 -45.42
N GLU A 181 -7.37 -7.57 -46.37
CA GLU A 181 -8.51 -6.70 -46.07
C GLU A 181 -9.70 -7.48 -45.53
N GLY A 182 -9.92 -8.72 -46.00
CA GLY A 182 -10.97 -9.58 -45.47
C GLY A 182 -10.70 -10.05 -44.03
N VAL A 183 -9.43 -10.32 -43.70
CA VAL A 183 -9.03 -10.67 -42.32
C VAL A 183 -9.20 -9.45 -41.41
N ILE A 184 -8.69 -8.28 -41.81
CA ILE A 184 -8.83 -7.03 -41.05
C ILE A 184 -10.30 -6.66 -40.85
N GLY A 185 -11.11 -6.67 -41.92
CA GLY A 185 -12.53 -6.34 -41.83
C GLY A 185 -13.32 -7.29 -40.92
N SER A 186 -12.91 -8.56 -40.85
CA SER A 186 -13.51 -9.51 -39.90
C SER A 186 -13.00 -9.34 -38.46
N ILE A 187 -11.81 -8.77 -38.23
CA ILE A 187 -11.37 -8.36 -36.86
C ILE A 187 -12.24 -7.20 -36.37
N TYR A 188 -12.42 -6.16 -37.19
CA TYR A 188 -13.31 -5.05 -36.83
C TYR A 188 -14.76 -5.51 -36.58
N SER A 189 -15.27 -6.45 -37.40
CA SER A 189 -16.62 -6.98 -37.20
C SER A 189 -16.76 -7.71 -35.85
N GLU A 190 -15.76 -8.49 -35.47
CA GLU A 190 -15.73 -9.20 -34.18
C GLU A 190 -15.59 -8.23 -33.00
N MET A 191 -14.71 -7.23 -33.11
CA MET A 191 -14.63 -6.15 -32.12
C MET A 191 -15.97 -5.43 -31.97
N ASP A 192 -16.64 -5.08 -33.05
CA ASP A 192 -17.96 -4.43 -33.01
C ASP A 192 -19.04 -5.31 -32.35
N GLU A 193 -18.96 -6.64 -32.50
CA GLU A 193 -19.83 -7.59 -31.80
C GLU A 193 -19.56 -7.57 -30.28
N LEU A 194 -18.29 -7.72 -29.86
CA LEU A 194 -17.88 -7.67 -28.46
C LEU A 194 -18.27 -6.33 -27.79
N TRP A 195 -18.04 -5.20 -28.47
CA TRP A 195 -18.42 -3.88 -27.97
C TRP A 195 -19.94 -3.70 -27.85
N ARG A 196 -20.74 -4.33 -28.72
CA ARG A 196 -22.21 -4.30 -28.62
C ARG A 196 -22.70 -5.11 -27.41
N GLU A 197 -22.07 -6.24 -27.12
CA GLU A 197 -22.36 -7.04 -25.94
C GLU A 197 -22.09 -6.25 -24.66
N LEU A 198 -20.91 -5.61 -24.57
CA LEU A 198 -20.53 -4.72 -23.46
C LEU A 198 -21.48 -3.54 -23.23
N LYS A 199 -21.98 -2.93 -24.31
CA LYS A 199 -22.88 -1.76 -24.23
C LYS A 199 -24.35 -2.14 -24.01
N SER A 200 -24.69 -3.42 -23.98
CA SER A 200 -26.05 -3.87 -23.67
C SER A 200 -26.41 -3.48 -22.23
N SER A 201 -27.62 -2.95 -22.02
CA SER A 201 -28.08 -2.44 -20.71
C SER A 201 -28.07 -3.49 -19.59
N ASP A 202 -28.06 -4.77 -19.96
CA ASP A 202 -28.17 -5.88 -19.03
C ASP A 202 -26.81 -6.23 -18.40
N PHE A 203 -25.68 -5.86 -19.02
CA PHE A 203 -24.33 -6.25 -18.59
C PHE A 203 -23.91 -5.62 -17.25
N TRP A 204 -24.24 -4.34 -17.03
CA TRP A 204 -23.87 -3.61 -15.80
C TRP A 204 -24.82 -3.85 -14.61
N THR A 205 -25.82 -4.73 -14.76
CA THR A 205 -26.91 -4.88 -13.76
C THR A 205 -27.06 -6.28 -13.15
N TYR A 206 -26.32 -7.29 -13.61
CA TYR A 206 -26.47 -8.67 -13.14
C TYR A 206 -25.13 -9.39 -12.90
N GLU A 207 -24.93 -9.89 -11.67
CA GLU A 207 -23.95 -10.93 -11.39
C GLU A 207 -24.35 -12.21 -12.15
N GLY A 208 -23.77 -12.45 -13.34
CA GLY A 208 -23.89 -13.74 -14.02
C GLY A 208 -23.84 -13.79 -15.55
N GLU A 209 -23.64 -12.70 -16.29
CA GLU A 209 -23.37 -12.79 -17.74
C GLU A 209 -21.87 -13.09 -17.99
N GLU A 210 -21.59 -13.95 -18.96
CA GLU A 210 -20.21 -14.26 -19.39
C GLU A 210 -19.59 -12.98 -19.98
N MET A 211 -18.51 -12.55 -19.37
CA MET A 211 -17.74 -11.38 -19.79
C MET A 211 -17.21 -11.58 -21.22
N PRO A 212 -17.31 -10.55 -22.11
CA PRO A 212 -16.76 -10.65 -23.45
C PRO A 212 -15.26 -10.99 -23.42
N ASP A 213 -14.87 -11.89 -24.32
CA ASP A 213 -13.51 -12.43 -24.39
C ASP A 213 -12.77 -11.87 -25.61
N PHE A 214 -11.86 -10.93 -25.35
CA PHE A 214 -10.95 -10.34 -26.33
C PHE A 214 -9.72 -11.22 -26.61
N SER A 215 -9.55 -12.36 -25.93
CA SER A 215 -8.44 -13.28 -26.19
C SER A 215 -8.45 -13.74 -27.66
N GLU A 216 -9.63 -13.96 -28.25
CA GLU A 216 -9.76 -14.31 -29.66
C GLU A 216 -9.24 -13.17 -30.56
N VAL A 217 -9.57 -11.92 -30.25
CA VAL A 217 -9.05 -10.74 -30.97
C VAL A 217 -7.53 -10.69 -30.87
N GLN A 218 -6.97 -10.86 -29.66
CA GLN A 218 -5.51 -10.87 -29.43
C GLN A 218 -4.80 -11.87 -30.35
N VAL A 219 -5.29 -13.12 -30.44
CA VAL A 219 -4.68 -14.15 -31.30
C VAL A 219 -4.73 -13.78 -32.79
N ARG A 220 -5.77 -13.08 -33.22
CA ARG A 220 -5.88 -12.61 -34.60
C ARG A 220 -4.92 -11.47 -34.88
N LEU A 221 -4.71 -10.56 -33.93
CA LEU A 221 -3.65 -9.55 -34.03
C LEU A 221 -2.26 -10.20 -34.14
N GLU A 222 -2.01 -11.28 -33.38
CA GLU A 222 -0.75 -12.04 -33.48
C GLU A 222 -0.58 -12.68 -34.87
N SER A 223 -1.67 -13.18 -35.45
CA SER A 223 -1.63 -13.75 -36.80
C SER A 223 -1.27 -12.71 -37.88
N LEU A 224 -1.72 -11.46 -37.73
CA LEU A 224 -1.35 -10.35 -38.61
C LEU A 224 0.13 -9.98 -38.44
N LEU A 225 0.58 -9.85 -37.18
CA LEU A 225 1.95 -9.52 -36.84
C LEU A 225 2.93 -10.56 -37.42
N ASP A 226 2.69 -11.84 -37.14
CA ASP A 226 3.54 -12.95 -37.57
C ASP A 226 3.46 -13.24 -39.08
N SER A 227 2.53 -12.59 -39.79
CA SER A 227 2.40 -12.64 -41.25
C SER A 227 3.01 -11.41 -41.94
N GLY A 228 3.54 -10.44 -41.19
CA GLY A 228 4.24 -9.28 -41.73
C GLY A 228 3.36 -8.08 -42.03
N HIS A 229 2.24 -7.92 -41.33
CA HIS A 229 1.31 -6.78 -41.44
C HIS A 229 1.28 -5.91 -40.17
N PRO A 230 2.43 -5.30 -39.77
CA PRO A 230 2.50 -4.53 -38.52
C PRO A 230 1.88 -3.13 -38.60
N ASP A 231 1.77 -2.54 -39.79
CA ASP A 231 1.27 -1.17 -39.95
C ASP A 231 -0.25 -1.12 -39.76
N GLU A 232 -0.98 -2.12 -40.25
CA GLU A 232 -2.42 -2.26 -40.12
C GLU A 232 -2.87 -2.48 -38.66
N LEU A 233 -2.00 -3.04 -37.82
CA LEU A 233 -2.25 -3.22 -36.39
C LEU A 233 -2.28 -1.90 -35.62
N LEU A 234 -1.66 -0.84 -36.14
CA LEU A 234 -1.64 0.46 -35.47
C LEU A 234 -3.01 1.15 -35.52
N ASP A 235 -3.74 1.00 -36.63
CA ASP A 235 -5.10 1.52 -36.73
C ASP A 235 -6.05 0.75 -35.81
N ILE A 236 -5.90 -0.58 -35.73
CA ILE A 236 -6.69 -1.42 -34.82
C ILE A 236 -6.40 -1.05 -33.36
N GLY A 237 -5.14 -0.81 -32.99
CA GLY A 237 -4.76 -0.40 -31.65
C GLY A 237 -5.36 0.95 -31.23
N LYS A 238 -5.51 1.88 -32.18
CA LYS A 238 -6.21 3.16 -31.93
C LYS A 238 -7.69 2.93 -31.66
N GLU A 239 -8.36 2.14 -32.50
CA GLU A 239 -9.78 1.82 -32.30
C GLU A 239 -10.03 1.10 -30.97
N LEU A 240 -9.13 0.18 -30.57
CA LEU A 240 -9.24 -0.51 -29.27
C LEU A 240 -9.22 0.48 -28.10
N MET A 241 -8.26 1.40 -28.08
CA MET A 241 -8.18 2.42 -27.00
C MET A 241 -9.34 3.41 -27.05
N ASP A 242 -9.73 3.88 -28.24
CA ASP A 242 -10.86 4.81 -28.41
C ASP A 242 -12.17 4.21 -27.88
N ARG A 243 -12.38 2.90 -28.09
CA ARG A 243 -13.57 2.21 -27.59
C ARG A 243 -13.48 1.87 -26.11
N TYR A 244 -12.28 1.61 -25.59
CA TYR A 244 -12.05 1.36 -24.16
C TYR A 244 -12.27 2.62 -23.32
N GLU A 245 -11.80 3.78 -23.79
CA GLU A 245 -12.01 5.10 -23.17
C GLU A 245 -13.52 5.39 -22.94
N GLU A 246 -14.41 4.88 -23.80
CA GLU A 246 -15.86 5.05 -23.63
C GLU A 246 -16.48 4.22 -22.49
N ILE A 247 -15.77 3.22 -21.96
CA ILE A 247 -16.30 2.26 -20.97
C ILE A 247 -15.44 2.12 -19.71
N GLU A 248 -14.24 2.68 -19.68
CA GLU A 248 -13.24 2.46 -18.63
C GLU A 248 -13.75 2.81 -17.21
N GLU A 249 -14.63 3.81 -17.06
CA GLU A 249 -15.22 4.18 -15.76
C GLU A 249 -16.06 3.05 -15.13
N TYR A 250 -16.55 2.12 -15.94
CA TYR A 250 -17.38 1.00 -15.52
C TYR A 250 -16.59 -0.29 -15.36
N ASP A 251 -15.36 -0.35 -15.86
CA ASP A 251 -14.53 -1.54 -15.82
C ASP A 251 -13.87 -1.72 -14.43
N GLU A 252 -14.09 -2.89 -13.80
CA GLU A 252 -13.40 -3.25 -12.56
C GLU A 252 -11.96 -3.76 -12.79
N GLY A 253 -11.49 -3.72 -14.05
CA GLY A 253 -10.12 -4.04 -14.47
C GLY A 253 -10.01 -5.35 -15.26
N ASP A 254 -11.10 -6.11 -15.39
CA ASP A 254 -11.10 -7.36 -16.13
C ASP A 254 -10.99 -7.08 -17.65
N ILE A 255 -11.75 -6.10 -18.19
CA ILE A 255 -11.70 -5.77 -19.62
C ILE A 255 -10.36 -5.12 -19.94
N GLY A 256 -9.91 -4.19 -19.10
CA GLY A 256 -8.62 -3.52 -19.22
C GLY A 256 -7.46 -4.50 -19.30
N THR A 257 -7.50 -5.61 -18.54
CA THR A 257 -6.50 -6.67 -18.62
C THR A 257 -6.48 -7.35 -20.00
N GLN A 258 -7.65 -7.63 -20.58
CA GLN A 258 -7.71 -8.27 -21.90
C GLN A 258 -7.32 -7.31 -23.03
N ILE A 259 -7.73 -6.03 -22.93
CA ILE A 259 -7.32 -4.98 -23.86
C ILE A 259 -5.81 -4.77 -23.78
N SER A 260 -5.23 -4.76 -22.58
CA SER A 260 -3.77 -4.72 -22.36
C SER A 260 -3.05 -5.84 -23.14
N GLY A 261 -3.56 -7.07 -23.08
CA GLY A 261 -3.04 -8.20 -23.85
C GLY A 261 -3.09 -7.98 -25.37
N CYS A 262 -4.14 -7.35 -25.89
CA CYS A 262 -4.21 -6.93 -27.30
C CYS A 262 -3.17 -5.85 -27.61
N MET A 263 -3.04 -4.85 -26.74
CA MET A 263 -2.13 -3.72 -26.90
C MET A 263 -0.66 -4.14 -26.83
N ASP A 264 -0.30 -5.20 -26.10
CA ASP A 264 1.03 -5.81 -26.16
C ASP A 264 1.38 -6.33 -27.56
N VAL A 265 0.41 -6.85 -28.31
CA VAL A 265 0.60 -7.20 -29.72
C VAL A 265 0.82 -5.94 -30.56
N VAL A 266 0.03 -4.90 -30.31
CA VAL A 266 0.14 -3.60 -31.02
C VAL A 266 1.50 -2.95 -30.77
N PHE A 267 2.05 -2.97 -29.55
CA PHE A 267 3.37 -2.41 -29.28
C PHE A 267 4.51 -3.23 -29.89
N ARG A 268 4.37 -4.56 -29.96
CA ARG A 268 5.29 -5.39 -30.76
C ARG A 268 5.20 -5.02 -32.24
N ALA A 269 4.00 -4.77 -32.77
CA ALA A 269 3.80 -4.30 -34.14
C ALA A 269 4.40 -2.91 -34.37
N LEU A 270 4.21 -1.97 -33.44
CA LEU A 270 4.78 -0.62 -33.46
C LEU A 270 6.30 -0.67 -33.56
N SER A 271 6.96 -1.59 -32.86
CA SER A 271 8.41 -1.75 -32.98
C SER A 271 8.85 -2.16 -34.40
N GLN A 272 8.03 -2.98 -35.09
CA GLN A 272 8.27 -3.52 -36.43
C GLN A 272 7.70 -2.66 -37.57
N SER A 273 6.89 -1.65 -37.26
CA SER A 273 6.19 -0.83 -38.24
C SER A 273 7.15 -0.01 -39.10
N SER A 274 6.68 0.43 -40.27
CA SER A 274 7.45 1.21 -41.23
C SER A 274 7.67 2.68 -40.81
N LEU A 275 7.01 3.11 -39.73
CA LEU A 275 7.09 4.48 -39.24
C LEU A 275 8.50 4.86 -38.78
N PRO A 276 8.92 6.12 -38.99
CA PRO A 276 10.08 6.70 -38.32
C PRO A 276 9.95 6.60 -36.80
N ALA A 277 11.09 6.56 -36.09
CA ALA A 277 11.10 6.30 -34.65
C ALA A 277 10.35 7.40 -33.86
N HIS A 278 10.46 8.67 -34.25
CA HIS A 278 9.71 9.76 -33.62
C HIS A 278 8.19 9.68 -33.86
N GLU A 279 7.74 9.17 -35.00
CA GLU A 279 6.31 8.93 -35.25
C GLU A 279 5.79 7.75 -34.41
N LYS A 280 6.62 6.71 -34.20
CA LYS A 280 6.31 5.65 -33.24
C LYS A 280 6.14 6.18 -31.82
N MET A 281 7.02 7.10 -31.40
CA MET A 281 6.91 7.77 -30.09
C MET A 281 5.64 8.63 -29.97
N LEU A 282 5.26 9.34 -31.03
CA LEU A 282 4.01 10.11 -31.06
C LEU A 282 2.79 9.20 -30.98
N TYR A 283 2.80 8.08 -31.69
CA TYR A 283 1.74 7.08 -31.62
C TYR A 283 1.59 6.51 -30.21
N ALA A 284 2.69 6.12 -29.57
CA ALA A 284 2.66 5.63 -28.18
C ALA A 284 2.12 6.70 -27.22
N LEU A 285 2.57 7.95 -27.35
CA LEU A 285 2.07 9.06 -26.54
C LEU A 285 0.56 9.29 -26.71
N GLU A 286 0.02 9.15 -27.92
CA GLU A 286 -1.42 9.29 -28.17
C GLU A 286 -2.25 8.23 -27.44
N LEU A 287 -1.72 7.03 -27.27
CA LEU A 287 -2.37 5.96 -26.52
C LEU A 287 -2.19 6.14 -25.01
N GLU A 288 -0.99 6.51 -24.56
CA GLU A 288 -0.71 6.81 -23.14
C GLU A 288 -1.61 7.94 -22.61
N LEU A 289 -1.91 8.95 -23.44
CA LEU A 289 -2.83 10.04 -23.08
C LEU A 289 -4.30 9.63 -22.99
N LYS A 290 -4.65 8.40 -23.36
CA LYS A 290 -6.00 7.82 -23.24
C LYS A 290 -6.07 6.72 -22.20
N ASP A 291 -4.97 6.46 -21.50
CA ASP A 291 -4.86 5.37 -20.55
C ASP A 291 -4.93 5.90 -19.11
N ASP A 292 -6.14 6.29 -18.70
CA ASP A 292 -6.37 6.86 -17.37
C ASP A 292 -6.17 5.82 -16.24
N TYR A 293 -6.23 4.53 -16.58
CA TYR A 293 -6.13 3.40 -15.63
C TYR A 293 -4.80 2.63 -15.69
N SER A 294 -3.84 3.10 -16.49
CA SER A 294 -2.50 2.49 -16.62
C SER A 294 -2.54 1.02 -17.03
N ILE A 295 -3.40 0.66 -17.99
CA ILE A 295 -3.50 -0.69 -18.55
C ILE A 295 -2.40 -0.99 -19.57
N LEU A 296 -1.74 0.03 -20.12
CA LEU A 296 -0.73 -0.12 -21.16
C LEU A 296 0.67 -0.38 -20.59
N ASN A 297 1.39 -1.32 -21.20
CA ASN A 297 2.82 -1.52 -20.96
C ASN A 297 3.67 -0.52 -21.77
N GLU A 298 4.83 -0.11 -21.26
CA GLU A 298 5.73 0.78 -22.02
C GLU A 298 6.29 0.07 -23.28
N PRO A 299 6.17 0.68 -24.47
CA PRO A 299 6.71 0.08 -25.68
C PRO A 299 8.24 0.17 -25.73
N ALA A 300 8.90 -0.97 -25.97
CA ALA A 300 10.36 -1.05 -26.11
C ALA A 300 10.84 -0.52 -27.47
N LEU A 301 10.97 0.80 -27.59
CA LEU A 301 11.35 1.45 -28.85
C LEU A 301 12.84 1.87 -28.86
N CYS A 302 13.57 1.51 -29.92
CA CYS A 302 14.98 1.87 -30.12
C CYS A 302 15.11 3.20 -30.88
N HIS A 303 15.93 4.14 -30.37
CA HIS A 303 15.96 5.51 -30.88
C HIS A 303 17.35 6.13 -30.94
N THR A 304 17.52 7.09 -31.86
CA THR A 304 18.72 7.92 -31.97
C THR A 304 18.48 9.30 -31.38
N GLN A 305 19.55 10.03 -31.05
CA GLN A 305 19.47 11.42 -30.58
C GLN A 305 18.69 12.33 -31.54
N LYS A 306 18.79 12.09 -32.86
CA LYS A 306 18.05 12.83 -33.89
C LYS A 306 16.54 12.58 -33.82
N GLU A 307 16.13 11.33 -33.60
CA GLU A 307 14.71 10.97 -33.47
C GLU A 307 14.09 11.58 -32.21
N TRP A 308 14.83 11.60 -31.08
CA TRP A 308 14.40 12.29 -29.87
C TRP A 308 14.20 13.80 -30.08
N MET A 309 15.06 14.43 -30.88
CA MET A 309 14.92 15.84 -31.23
C MET A 309 13.67 16.10 -32.08
N LEU A 310 13.40 15.27 -33.09
CA LEU A 310 12.18 15.38 -33.91
C LEU A 310 10.91 15.19 -33.07
N PHE A 311 10.93 14.23 -32.14
CA PHE A 311 9.84 14.03 -31.20
C PHE A 311 9.63 15.27 -30.30
N ALA A 312 10.70 15.82 -29.73
CA ALA A 312 10.64 17.05 -28.93
C ALA A 312 10.09 18.25 -29.73
N GLU A 313 10.49 18.42 -30.99
CA GLU A 313 9.95 19.47 -31.87
C GLU A 313 8.45 19.32 -32.11
N ALA A 314 7.97 18.09 -32.37
CA ALA A 314 6.56 17.81 -32.53
C ALA A 314 5.75 18.16 -31.26
N LEU A 315 6.27 17.83 -30.07
CA LEU A 315 5.62 18.17 -28.80
C LEU A 315 5.59 19.68 -28.55
N LYS A 316 6.66 20.42 -28.88
CA LYS A 316 6.66 21.88 -28.81
C LYS A 316 5.57 22.49 -29.70
N ILE A 317 5.41 21.99 -30.93
CA ILE A 317 4.35 22.45 -31.85
C ILE A 317 2.96 22.15 -31.27
N ARG A 318 2.75 20.95 -30.71
CA ARG A 318 1.48 20.56 -30.07
C ARG A 318 1.12 21.50 -28.93
N LEU A 319 2.07 21.77 -28.02
CA LEU A 319 1.86 22.68 -26.88
C LEU A 319 1.57 24.12 -27.31
N GLN A 320 2.22 24.61 -28.37
CA GLN A 320 1.97 25.94 -28.94
C GLN A 320 0.60 26.04 -29.64
N LYS A 321 0.15 24.98 -30.29
CA LYS A 321 -1.18 24.95 -30.92
C LYS A 321 -2.28 24.99 -29.85
N ALA A 322 -2.15 24.17 -28.81
CA ALA A 322 -3.08 24.16 -27.69
C ALA A 322 -3.17 25.54 -27.00
N GLU A 323 -2.04 26.26 -26.90
CA GLU A 323 -2.01 27.63 -26.35
C GLU A 323 -2.85 28.62 -27.17
N LYS A 324 -2.87 28.50 -28.50
CA LYS A 324 -3.63 29.40 -29.38
C LYS A 324 -5.13 29.11 -29.40
N GLU A 325 -5.52 27.89 -29.04
CA GLU A 325 -6.90 27.40 -29.15
C GLU A 325 -7.73 27.61 -27.87
N LYS A 326 -7.11 27.77 -26.69
CA LYS A 326 -7.82 27.98 -25.41
C LYS A 326 -7.52 29.35 -24.79
N GLU A 327 -8.46 30.29 -24.93
CA GLU A 327 -8.55 31.53 -24.13
C GLU A 327 -9.44 31.33 -22.87
N ILE A 328 -9.76 30.10 -22.47
CA ILE A 328 -10.74 29.77 -21.41
C ILE A 328 -10.14 28.83 -20.37
N ASP A 329 -10.11 29.32 -19.13
CA ASP A 329 -9.89 28.69 -17.81
C ASP A 329 -9.21 27.30 -17.76
N ILE A 330 -7.92 27.30 -17.39
CA ILE A 330 -7.03 26.12 -17.26
C ILE A 330 -7.32 25.30 -15.98
N LEU A 331 -8.39 25.58 -15.23
CA LEU A 331 -8.50 25.08 -13.86
C LEU A 331 -9.26 23.76 -13.68
N TYR A 332 -9.97 23.21 -14.67
CA TYR A 332 -10.79 22.01 -14.41
C TYR A 332 -10.86 20.90 -15.47
N GLU A 333 -10.31 21.05 -16.67
CA GLU A 333 -10.20 19.93 -17.64
C GLU A 333 -8.85 19.99 -18.39
N SER A 334 -7.99 18.99 -18.15
CA SER A 334 -6.68 18.70 -18.79
C SER A 334 -5.38 19.34 -18.23
N SER A 335 -5.25 19.62 -16.92
CA SER A 335 -3.91 19.94 -16.34
C SER A 335 -2.93 18.78 -16.48
N TRP A 336 -3.43 17.55 -16.32
CA TRP A 336 -2.62 16.34 -16.35
C TRP A 336 -2.04 16.07 -17.74
N GLU A 337 -2.84 16.14 -18.81
CA GLU A 337 -2.37 15.87 -20.18
C GLU A 337 -1.25 16.82 -20.57
N ARG A 338 -1.42 18.11 -20.25
CA ARG A 338 -0.42 19.12 -20.54
C ARG A 338 0.85 18.83 -19.76
N ASP A 339 0.74 18.53 -18.48
CA ASP A 339 1.90 18.21 -17.66
C ASP A 339 2.61 16.95 -18.13
N TYR A 340 1.87 15.90 -18.51
CA TYR A 340 2.40 14.67 -19.07
C TYR A 340 3.15 14.93 -20.39
N VAL A 341 2.56 15.68 -21.32
CA VAL A 341 3.20 16.06 -22.58
C VAL A 341 4.49 16.87 -22.34
N VAL A 342 4.48 17.77 -21.35
CA VAL A 342 5.68 18.54 -20.98
C VAL A 342 6.75 17.63 -20.36
N ASP A 343 6.38 16.65 -19.54
CA ASP A 343 7.32 15.68 -18.97
C ASP A 343 7.96 14.80 -20.05
N ARG A 344 7.17 14.34 -21.02
CA ARG A 344 7.66 13.62 -22.21
C ARG A 344 8.56 14.51 -23.07
N LEU A 345 8.26 15.81 -23.19
CA LEU A 345 9.13 16.78 -23.87
C LEU A 345 10.47 16.95 -23.15
N ILE A 346 10.47 17.05 -21.81
CA ILE A 346 11.70 17.18 -21.03
C ILE A 346 12.56 15.91 -21.17
N ASP A 347 11.97 14.72 -21.10
CA ASP A 347 12.68 13.46 -21.33
C ASP A 347 13.28 13.40 -22.74
N ALA A 348 12.49 13.79 -23.75
CA ALA A 348 12.94 13.85 -25.14
C ALA A 348 14.12 14.81 -25.33
N LEU A 349 14.07 16.01 -24.75
CA LEU A 349 15.17 16.99 -24.79
C LEU A 349 16.42 16.48 -24.10
N ARG A 350 16.28 15.80 -22.96
CA ARG A 350 17.40 15.19 -22.23
C ARG A 350 18.08 14.12 -23.07
N LYS A 351 17.30 13.22 -23.68
CA LYS A 351 17.81 12.16 -24.58
C LYS A 351 18.34 12.70 -25.91
N ALA A 352 17.82 13.83 -26.37
CA ALA A 352 18.35 14.59 -27.51
C ALA A 352 19.62 15.38 -27.16
N GLY A 353 20.04 15.46 -25.91
CA GLY A 353 21.22 16.22 -25.46
C GLY A 353 21.04 17.75 -25.49
N HIS A 354 19.80 18.24 -25.50
CA HIS A 354 19.45 19.67 -25.51
C HIS A 354 18.94 20.11 -24.12
N SER A 355 19.75 19.84 -23.10
CA SER A 355 19.36 20.07 -21.70
C SER A 355 19.23 21.56 -21.33
N GLU A 356 19.81 22.45 -22.14
CA GLU A 356 19.73 23.90 -21.98
C GLU A 356 18.30 24.46 -22.13
N GLU A 357 17.42 23.76 -22.83
CA GLU A 357 16.02 24.17 -23.03
C GLU A 357 15.08 23.75 -21.89
N ILE A 358 15.47 22.78 -21.05
CA ILE A 358 14.61 22.16 -20.03
C ILE A 358 14.16 23.19 -18.98
N ILE A 359 15.10 23.98 -18.45
CA ILE A 359 14.80 24.97 -17.40
C ILE A 359 13.89 26.08 -17.94
N PRO A 360 14.19 26.76 -19.07
CA PRO A 360 13.28 27.76 -19.63
C PRO A 360 11.85 27.25 -19.86
N ILE A 361 11.70 26.02 -20.35
CA ILE A 361 10.38 25.39 -20.54
C ILE A 361 9.69 25.16 -19.19
N SER A 362 10.42 24.61 -18.23
CA SER A 362 9.88 24.35 -16.89
C SER A 362 9.46 25.63 -16.15
N GLU A 363 10.19 26.74 -16.33
CA GLU A 363 9.85 28.04 -15.78
C GLU A 363 8.54 28.57 -16.35
N LEU A 364 8.41 28.51 -17.68
CA LEU A 364 7.20 28.93 -18.39
C LEU A 364 5.98 28.08 -17.95
N GLU A 365 6.15 26.76 -17.85
CA GLU A 365 5.06 25.86 -17.49
C GLU A 365 4.69 25.94 -16.01
N ALA A 366 5.63 26.17 -15.09
CA ALA A 366 5.33 26.39 -13.68
C ALA A 366 4.45 27.63 -13.46
N GLU A 367 4.66 28.71 -14.22
CA GLU A 367 3.80 29.89 -14.15
C GLU A 367 2.38 29.63 -14.65
N ARG A 368 2.26 28.78 -15.69
CA ARG A 368 1.00 28.47 -16.38
C ARG A 368 0.15 27.45 -15.65
N THR A 369 0.73 26.29 -15.36
CA THR A 369 0.04 25.12 -14.79
C THR A 369 0.04 25.12 -13.26
N GLY A 370 1.00 25.84 -12.64
CA GLY A 370 1.23 25.73 -11.20
C GLY A 370 2.10 24.53 -10.80
N ASN A 371 2.63 23.75 -11.76
CA ASN A 371 3.52 22.63 -11.49
C ASN A 371 4.96 23.12 -11.18
N TYR A 372 5.14 23.71 -10.00
CA TYR A 372 6.44 24.19 -9.51
C TYR A 372 7.39 23.04 -9.14
N THR A 373 6.85 21.89 -8.72
CA THR A 373 7.64 20.73 -8.25
C THR A 373 8.57 20.22 -9.34
N ARG A 374 8.07 20.10 -10.59
CA ARG A 374 8.89 19.77 -11.76
C ARG A 374 10.04 20.74 -11.96
N LEU A 375 9.77 22.05 -11.99
CA LEU A 375 10.80 23.07 -12.19
C LEU A 375 11.89 22.97 -11.12
N ILE A 376 11.49 22.78 -9.87
CA ILE A 376 12.44 22.71 -8.74
C ILE A 376 13.30 21.46 -8.84
N ARG A 377 12.73 20.30 -9.21
CA ARG A 377 13.50 19.09 -9.50
C ARG A 377 14.58 19.36 -10.56
N GLU A 378 14.21 19.93 -11.71
CA GLU A 378 15.18 20.22 -12.78
C GLU A 378 16.24 21.27 -12.37
N LEU A 379 15.89 22.26 -11.55
CA LEU A 379 16.84 23.24 -11.01
C LEU A 379 17.83 22.60 -10.02
N LEU A 380 17.37 21.67 -9.18
CA LEU A 380 18.23 20.97 -8.23
C LEU A 380 19.15 19.97 -8.94
N ASP A 381 18.64 19.21 -9.91
CA ASP A 381 19.43 18.27 -10.72
C ASP A 381 20.53 18.96 -11.52
N SER A 382 20.28 20.20 -11.96
CA SER A 382 21.28 21.06 -12.64
C SER A 382 22.20 21.82 -11.68
N GLY A 383 22.06 21.65 -10.36
CA GLY A 383 22.86 22.33 -9.35
C GLY A 383 22.54 23.82 -9.15
N GLN A 384 21.46 24.34 -9.74
CA GLN A 384 21.04 25.74 -9.64
C GLN A 384 20.23 26.01 -8.35
N LYS A 385 20.80 25.63 -7.21
CA LYS A 385 20.12 25.65 -5.91
C LYS A 385 19.50 27.00 -5.51
N LYS A 386 20.22 28.10 -5.69
CA LYS A 386 19.70 29.45 -5.35
C LYS A 386 18.44 29.80 -6.15
N LYS A 387 18.44 29.44 -7.44
CA LYS A 387 17.30 29.65 -8.32
C LYS A 387 16.13 28.74 -7.92
N ALA A 388 16.42 27.50 -7.51
CA ALA A 388 15.43 26.59 -6.96
C ALA A 388 14.75 27.18 -5.72
N GLU A 389 15.53 27.73 -4.79
CA GLU A 389 14.99 28.41 -3.60
C GLU A 389 14.07 29.58 -3.99
N GLU A 390 14.51 30.49 -4.87
CA GLU A 390 13.68 31.60 -5.35
C GLU A 390 12.32 31.13 -5.91
N TRP A 391 12.33 30.06 -6.70
CA TRP A 391 11.11 29.45 -7.24
C TRP A 391 10.26 28.73 -6.20
N ILE A 392 10.87 28.10 -5.19
CA ILE A 392 10.14 27.54 -4.03
C ILE A 392 9.39 28.65 -3.30
N TYR A 393 10.04 29.78 -3.00
CA TYR A 393 9.39 30.93 -2.37
C TYR A 393 8.20 31.43 -3.18
N ARG A 394 8.38 31.55 -4.49
CA ARG A 394 7.34 32.01 -5.42
C ARG A 394 6.17 31.03 -5.46
N GLY A 395 6.45 29.73 -5.59
CA GLY A 395 5.45 28.67 -5.63
C GLY A 395 4.65 28.59 -4.34
N ILE A 396 5.32 28.60 -3.18
CA ILE A 396 4.65 28.59 -1.87
C ILE A 396 3.73 29.80 -1.72
N LYS A 397 4.18 31.01 -2.07
CA LYS A 397 3.33 32.21 -1.96
C LYS A 397 2.11 32.16 -2.88
N LYS A 398 2.25 31.60 -4.08
CA LYS A 398 1.15 31.49 -5.06
C LYS A 398 0.15 30.38 -4.72
N LEU A 399 0.64 29.20 -4.33
CA LEU A 399 -0.18 28.00 -4.18
C LEU A 399 -0.81 27.84 -2.80
N ARG A 400 -0.28 28.48 -1.76
CA ARG A 400 -0.68 28.24 -0.36
C ARG A 400 -2.17 28.34 -0.06
N GLU A 401 -2.94 29.13 -0.81
CA GLU A 401 -4.40 29.25 -0.65
C GLU A 401 -5.20 28.26 -1.51
N TYR A 402 -4.70 27.92 -2.71
CA TYR A 402 -5.45 27.16 -3.72
C TYR A 402 -5.05 25.68 -3.77
N ASP A 403 -3.79 25.38 -3.50
CA ASP A 403 -3.21 24.03 -3.44
C ASP A 403 -2.22 23.93 -2.26
N PRO A 404 -2.75 23.74 -1.03
CA PRO A 404 -1.91 23.59 0.16
C PRO A 404 -1.02 22.35 0.13
N GLY A 405 -1.39 21.31 -0.63
CA GLY A 405 -0.64 20.06 -0.75
C GLY A 405 0.68 20.30 -1.44
N THR A 406 0.64 20.82 -2.67
CA THR A 406 1.85 21.18 -3.41
C THR A 406 2.66 22.24 -2.68
N ALA A 407 2.02 23.26 -2.09
CA ALA A 407 2.75 24.26 -1.29
C ALA A 407 3.52 23.65 -0.11
N TYR A 408 3.01 22.58 0.50
CA TYR A 408 3.69 21.86 1.56
C TYR A 408 4.86 21.02 1.04
N GLU A 409 4.72 20.35 -0.12
CA GLU A 409 5.83 19.64 -0.77
C GLU A 409 7.00 20.58 -1.10
N LEU A 410 6.69 21.79 -1.58
CA LEU A 410 7.69 22.84 -1.81
C LEU A 410 8.41 23.25 -0.52
N LEU A 411 7.67 23.37 0.60
CA LEU A 411 8.25 23.66 1.90
C LEU A 411 9.17 22.53 2.38
N GLN A 412 8.78 21.26 2.18
CA GLN A 412 9.63 20.12 2.52
C GLN A 412 10.93 20.14 1.71
N THR A 413 10.85 20.43 0.41
CA THR A 413 12.05 20.57 -0.44
C THR A 413 12.99 21.66 0.07
N LEU A 414 12.45 22.82 0.52
CA LEU A 414 13.26 23.89 1.13
C LEU A 414 13.93 23.46 2.44
N ILE A 415 13.22 22.68 3.27
CA ILE A 415 13.76 22.12 4.50
C ILE A 415 14.92 21.18 4.19
N GLU A 416 14.73 20.23 3.26
CA GLU A 416 15.77 19.27 2.84
C GLU A 416 17.03 19.97 2.30
N ILE A 417 16.83 20.99 1.44
CA ILE A 417 17.89 21.88 0.95
C ILE A 417 18.72 22.45 2.09
N ASN A 418 18.07 22.95 3.16
CA ASN A 418 18.73 23.57 4.30
C ASN A 418 19.30 22.55 5.29
N GLU A 419 18.72 21.35 5.39
CA GLU A 419 19.29 20.24 6.17
C GLU A 419 20.61 19.75 5.56
N ILE A 420 20.69 19.62 4.23
CA ILE A 420 21.91 19.25 3.50
C ILE A 420 23.02 20.30 3.70
N GLU A 421 22.65 21.59 3.78
CA GLU A 421 23.57 22.69 4.07
C GLU A 421 23.91 22.87 5.55
N GLU A 422 23.35 22.03 6.42
CA GLU A 422 23.48 22.14 7.88
C GLU A 422 23.02 23.49 8.43
N ASN A 423 22.12 24.19 7.72
CA ASN A 423 21.51 25.44 8.17
C ASN A 423 20.36 25.17 9.17
N TRP A 424 20.72 24.49 10.26
CA TRP A 424 19.79 24.08 11.31
C TRP A 424 18.98 25.24 11.95
N PRO A 425 19.53 26.47 12.13
CA PRO A 425 18.72 27.60 12.60
C PRO A 425 17.57 27.93 11.67
N PHE A 426 17.79 27.83 10.37
CA PHE A 426 16.76 28.11 9.36
C PHE A 426 15.74 26.97 9.27
N VAL A 427 16.18 25.72 9.30
CA VAL A 427 15.29 24.55 9.40
C VAL A 427 14.38 24.65 10.63
N ALA A 428 14.95 25.00 11.79
CA ALA A 428 14.17 25.21 13.00
C ALA A 428 13.15 26.34 12.88
N ALA A 429 13.46 27.40 12.13
CA ALA A 429 12.50 28.47 11.83
C ALA A 429 11.34 27.98 10.95
N LEU A 430 11.63 27.28 9.85
CA LEU A 430 10.61 26.74 8.95
C LEU A 430 9.68 25.74 9.67
N GLU A 431 10.25 24.82 10.45
CA GLU A 431 9.47 23.83 11.21
C GLU A 431 8.64 24.47 12.34
N ALA A 432 9.19 25.50 13.00
CA ALA A 432 8.41 26.27 13.97
C ALA A 432 7.24 26.99 13.29
N GLU A 433 7.47 27.71 12.20
CA GLU A 433 6.41 28.37 11.43
C GLU A 433 5.33 27.38 11.00
N ASN A 434 5.73 26.20 10.51
CA ASN A 434 4.79 25.14 10.14
C ASN A 434 3.93 24.67 11.33
N PHE A 435 4.53 24.48 12.51
CA PHE A 435 3.78 24.14 13.73
C PHE A 435 2.79 25.24 14.15
N PHE A 436 3.20 26.52 14.14
CA PHE A 436 2.28 27.61 14.51
C PHE A 436 1.18 27.87 13.48
N ARG A 437 1.38 27.43 12.22
CA ARG A 437 0.36 27.45 11.18
C ARG A 437 -0.60 26.28 11.30
N PHE A 438 -0.10 25.08 11.59
CA PHE A 438 -0.88 23.85 11.73
C PHE A 438 -0.47 23.11 13.01
N PRO A 439 -1.09 23.45 14.15
CA PRO A 439 -0.71 22.91 15.46
C PRO A 439 -1.13 21.44 15.58
N GLN A 440 -0.22 20.56 15.20
CA GLN A 440 -0.41 19.10 15.22
C GLN A 440 0.82 18.42 15.83
N LEU A 441 0.63 17.21 16.39
CA LEU A 441 1.71 16.46 17.02
C LEU A 441 2.86 16.15 16.05
N SER A 442 2.54 15.81 14.80
CA SER A 442 3.54 15.57 13.74
C SER A 442 4.47 16.77 13.54
N ASN A 443 3.91 17.98 13.42
CA ASN A 443 4.66 19.23 13.26
C ASN A 443 5.43 19.59 14.54
N TYR A 444 4.86 19.32 15.72
CA TYR A 444 5.55 19.50 17.00
C TYR A 444 6.82 18.64 17.10
N ILE A 445 6.75 17.37 16.68
CA ILE A 445 7.89 16.43 16.70
C ILE A 445 9.00 16.91 15.76
N ARG A 446 8.65 17.38 14.56
CA ARG A 446 9.61 17.91 13.58
C ARG A 446 10.29 19.18 14.10
N MET A 447 9.50 20.13 14.61
CA MET A 447 10.00 21.33 15.29
C MET A 447 10.91 20.97 16.47
N GLN A 448 10.54 19.98 17.29
CA GLN A 448 11.37 19.50 18.40
C GLN A 448 12.73 18.98 17.91
N LYS A 449 12.75 18.16 16.86
CA LYS A 449 13.99 17.61 16.28
C LYS A 449 14.92 18.73 15.82
N ALA A 450 14.40 19.70 15.07
CA ALA A 450 15.18 20.84 14.58
C ALA A 450 15.65 21.77 15.72
N ALA A 451 14.78 22.07 16.68
CA ALA A 451 15.10 22.90 17.84
C ALA A 451 16.18 22.29 18.76
N LYS A 452 16.18 20.94 18.90
CA LYS A 452 17.23 20.20 19.63
C LYS A 452 18.59 20.32 18.94
N LYS A 453 18.63 20.31 17.60
CA LYS A 453 19.88 20.46 16.82
C LYS A 453 20.57 21.80 17.06
N ILE A 454 19.80 22.87 17.29
CA ILE A 454 20.33 24.20 17.58
C ILE A 454 20.45 24.51 19.09
N GLY A 455 20.12 23.55 19.96
CA GLY A 455 20.19 23.74 21.42
C GLY A 455 19.20 24.75 22.01
N LYS A 456 18.13 25.09 21.27
CA LYS A 456 17.10 26.07 21.67
C LYS A 456 15.75 25.45 22.00
N TRP A 457 15.74 24.14 22.27
CA TRP A 457 14.51 23.39 22.52
C TRP A 457 13.68 23.97 23.67
N LYS A 458 14.32 24.37 24.77
CA LYS A 458 13.60 24.85 25.96
C LYS A 458 12.79 26.11 25.66
N GLU A 459 13.40 27.08 24.98
CA GLU A 459 12.76 28.35 24.64
C GLU A 459 11.65 28.15 23.60
N ILE A 460 11.88 27.33 22.57
CA ILE A 460 10.91 27.04 21.52
C ILE A 460 9.72 26.23 22.07
N ARG A 461 9.98 25.23 22.91
CA ARG A 461 8.97 24.41 23.58
C ARG A 461 8.04 25.25 24.44
N GLU A 462 8.60 26.14 25.27
CA GLU A 462 7.79 27.00 26.15
C GLU A 462 6.83 27.87 25.34
N ALA A 463 7.32 28.45 24.24
CA ALA A 463 6.49 29.27 23.37
C ALA A 463 5.39 28.46 22.65
N ALA A 464 5.72 27.26 22.16
CA ALA A 464 4.75 26.35 21.57
C ALA A 464 3.67 25.95 22.58
N LEU A 465 4.06 25.58 23.81
CA LEU A 465 3.10 25.24 24.87
C LEU A 465 2.25 26.44 25.27
N GLN A 466 2.81 27.64 25.40
CA GLN A 466 2.04 28.85 25.69
C GLN A 466 0.99 29.09 24.60
N TYR A 467 1.38 29.00 23.33
CA TYR A 467 0.46 29.15 22.22
C TYR A 467 -0.68 28.13 22.31
N VAL A 468 -0.39 26.83 22.47
CA VAL A 468 -1.43 25.78 22.56
C VAL A 468 -2.32 25.96 23.81
N ARG A 469 -1.76 26.46 24.93
CA ARG A 469 -2.49 26.66 26.20
C ARG A 469 -3.41 27.88 26.18
N ASN A 470 -2.99 29.00 25.60
CA ASN A 470 -3.70 30.28 25.74
C ASN A 470 -3.85 31.10 24.44
N GLY A 471 -3.37 30.59 23.30
CA GLY A 471 -3.47 31.23 21.99
C GLY A 471 -2.46 32.37 21.75
N LYS A 472 -1.52 32.61 22.67
CA LYS A 472 -0.54 33.68 22.54
C LYS A 472 0.56 33.30 21.54
N LEU A 473 0.53 33.92 20.36
CA LEU A 473 1.56 33.75 19.33
C LEU A 473 2.88 34.43 19.75
N PRO A 474 4.03 33.77 19.60
CA PRO A 474 5.33 34.35 19.90
C PRO A 474 5.91 35.12 18.71
N VAL A 475 5.12 36.00 18.09
CA VAL A 475 5.54 36.81 16.93
C VAL A 475 5.94 38.22 17.36
N ASN A 476 6.81 38.88 16.59
CA ASN A 476 6.99 40.33 16.69
C ASN A 476 5.75 41.10 16.19
N GLN A 477 5.65 42.39 16.54
CA GLN A 477 4.64 43.32 16.00
C GLN A 477 5.32 44.34 15.06
N PRO A 478 5.67 43.96 13.83
CA PRO A 478 6.31 44.87 12.89
C PRO A 478 5.30 45.83 12.23
N GLU A 479 5.78 47.00 11.78
CA GLU A 479 4.99 47.95 10.96
C GLU A 479 4.78 47.42 9.52
N ILE A 480 5.64 46.51 9.05
CA ILE A 480 5.60 45.89 7.72
C ILE A 480 5.47 44.36 7.86
N ALA A 481 4.53 43.74 7.13
CA ALA A 481 4.25 42.31 7.22
C ALA A 481 5.46 41.41 6.89
N GLU A 482 6.36 41.87 6.02
CA GLU A 482 7.57 41.16 5.59
C GLU A 482 8.64 41.06 6.68
N GLU A 483 8.51 41.81 7.77
CA GLU A 483 9.41 41.74 8.91
C GLU A 483 8.96 40.77 10.00
N LEU A 484 7.83 40.09 9.79
CA LEU A 484 7.26 39.14 10.74
C LEU A 484 8.22 37.96 10.94
N SER A 485 8.44 37.59 12.20
CA SER A 485 9.38 36.57 12.64
C SER A 485 8.75 35.80 13.79
N ILE A 486 8.78 34.48 13.70
CA ILE A 486 8.41 33.62 14.82
C ILE A 486 9.60 33.57 15.79
N LEU A 487 9.33 33.77 17.08
CA LEU A 487 10.36 33.76 18.13
C LEU A 487 11.54 34.70 17.82
N PRO A 488 11.30 36.02 17.69
CA PRO A 488 12.33 36.97 17.32
C PRO A 488 13.51 36.94 18.29
N GLY A 489 14.73 36.85 17.74
CA GLY A 489 15.97 36.74 18.51
C GLY A 489 16.37 35.31 18.88
N ILE A 490 15.50 34.32 18.67
CA ILE A 490 15.81 32.88 18.80
C ILE A 490 15.93 32.24 17.41
N LEU A 491 14.96 32.51 16.53
CA LEU A 491 14.91 31.94 15.18
C LEU A 491 15.13 33.02 14.11
N PRO A 492 15.83 32.70 13.00
CA PRO A 492 15.99 33.62 11.87
C PRO A 492 14.65 33.86 11.14
N LYS A 493 14.61 34.94 10.35
CA LYS A 493 13.48 35.23 9.45
C LYS A 493 13.51 34.28 8.25
N THR A 494 12.38 33.68 7.91
CA THR A 494 12.26 32.82 6.73
C THR A 494 11.76 33.56 5.50
N GLY A 495 10.96 34.63 5.66
CA GLY A 495 10.28 35.31 4.54
C GLY A 495 9.03 34.57 4.01
N LEU A 496 8.62 33.48 4.67
CA LEU A 496 7.41 32.70 4.37
C LEU A 496 6.27 32.92 5.36
N LEU A 497 6.51 33.64 6.46
CA LEU A 497 5.53 33.90 7.49
C LEU A 497 4.65 35.09 7.15
N GLU A 498 3.33 34.88 7.12
CA GLU A 498 2.34 35.93 6.92
C GLU A 498 1.35 35.93 8.08
N ALA A 499 0.99 37.11 8.60
CA ALA A 499 0.12 37.23 9.76
C ALA A 499 -1.28 36.61 9.55
N SER A 500 -1.79 36.66 8.31
CA SER A 500 -3.05 36.03 7.89
C SER A 500 -2.99 34.51 7.87
N SER A 501 -1.79 33.92 7.75
CA SER A 501 -1.58 32.48 7.55
C SER A 501 -1.49 31.67 8.86
N LEU A 502 -1.49 32.35 10.01
CA LEU A 502 -1.43 31.72 11.33
C LEU A 502 -2.83 31.33 11.81
N GLU A 503 -3.00 30.06 12.15
CA GLU A 503 -4.30 29.52 12.53
C GLU A 503 -4.78 30.13 13.87
N LYS A 504 -6.07 30.51 13.90
CA LYS A 504 -6.73 30.89 15.14
C LYS A 504 -7.23 29.64 15.83
N ILE A 505 -6.40 29.07 16.69
CA ILE A 505 -6.80 27.94 17.53
C ILE A 505 -7.86 28.37 18.57
N LYS A 506 -8.59 27.38 19.10
CA LYS A 506 -9.44 27.54 20.29
C LYS A 506 -8.70 26.99 21.51
N PRO A 507 -7.97 27.84 22.27
CA PRO A 507 -7.21 27.38 23.42
C PRO A 507 -8.11 27.16 24.66
N PRO A 508 -7.72 26.27 25.59
CA PRO A 508 -6.62 25.32 25.48
C PRO A 508 -6.93 24.19 24.49
N VAL A 509 -5.95 23.79 23.67
CA VAL A 509 -6.10 22.63 22.79
C VAL A 509 -5.70 21.37 23.56
N PHE A 510 -6.63 20.84 24.37
CA PHE A 510 -6.37 19.74 25.31
C PHE A 510 -5.79 18.49 24.64
N ASP A 511 -6.35 18.07 23.51
CA ASP A 511 -5.89 16.86 22.81
C ASP A 511 -4.41 16.95 22.43
N LEU A 512 -4.00 18.09 21.88
CA LEU A 512 -2.60 18.33 21.51
C LEU A 512 -1.69 18.45 22.74
N LEU A 513 -2.15 19.08 23.84
CA LEU A 513 -1.38 19.16 25.08
C LEU A 513 -1.12 17.77 25.69
N ILE A 514 -2.14 16.92 25.70
CA ILE A 514 -2.02 15.53 26.17
C ILE A 514 -1.07 14.75 25.27
N GLN A 515 -1.25 14.83 23.94
CA GLN A 515 -0.38 14.16 22.97
C GLN A 515 1.09 14.60 23.10
N ILE A 516 1.33 15.90 23.29
CA ILE A 516 2.68 16.42 23.54
C ILE A 516 3.25 15.85 24.85
N ALA A 517 2.48 15.84 25.93
CA ALA A 517 2.92 15.31 27.22
C ALA A 517 3.23 13.80 27.15
N ILE A 518 2.42 13.02 26.42
CA ILE A 518 2.69 11.60 26.14
C ILE A 518 4.00 11.45 25.36
N GLN A 519 4.18 12.22 24.29
CA GLN A 519 5.38 12.17 23.45
C GLN A 519 6.66 12.56 24.20
N GLU A 520 6.55 13.45 25.19
CA GLU A 520 7.65 13.85 26.05
C GLU A 520 7.87 12.92 27.26
N ASN A 521 7.06 11.86 27.39
CA ASN A 521 7.04 10.94 28.54
C ASN A 521 6.84 11.67 29.89
N ASP A 522 6.05 12.75 29.90
CA ASP A 522 5.72 13.51 31.10
C ASP A 522 4.35 13.08 31.66
N ALA A 523 4.35 12.01 32.45
CA ALA A 523 3.14 11.47 33.03
C ALA A 523 2.39 12.47 33.94
N ASP A 524 3.08 13.44 34.55
CA ASP A 524 2.45 14.44 35.41
C ASP A 524 1.60 15.41 34.58
N GLU A 525 2.17 15.91 33.48
CA GLU A 525 1.44 16.78 32.54
C GLU A 525 0.30 16.02 31.84
N VAL A 526 0.48 14.73 31.51
CA VAL A 526 -0.60 13.90 30.94
C VAL A 526 -1.80 13.85 31.88
N VAL A 527 -1.58 13.53 33.16
CA VAL A 527 -2.67 13.47 34.15
C VAL A 527 -3.29 14.85 34.36
N HIS A 528 -2.48 15.90 34.47
CA HIS A 528 -2.96 17.26 34.63
C HIS A 528 -3.94 17.68 33.52
N TRP A 529 -3.54 17.53 32.25
CA TRP A 529 -4.38 17.91 31.12
C TRP A 529 -5.58 16.99 30.94
N TYR A 530 -5.45 15.69 31.25
CA TYR A 530 -6.58 14.77 31.25
C TYR A 530 -7.64 15.14 32.29
N GLU A 531 -7.24 15.58 33.49
CA GLU A 531 -8.16 16.05 34.51
C GLU A 531 -8.84 17.37 34.13
N GLU A 532 -8.12 18.31 33.53
CA GLU A 532 -8.71 19.55 33.03
C GLU A 532 -9.70 19.28 31.87
N LEU A 533 -9.35 18.36 30.96
CA LEU A 533 -10.24 17.87 29.91
C LEU A 533 -11.51 17.25 30.51
N LYS A 534 -11.40 16.43 31.57
CA LYS A 534 -12.54 15.85 32.30
C LYS A 534 -13.50 16.90 32.87
N LYS A 535 -12.99 18.07 33.30
CA LYS A 535 -13.79 19.17 33.88
C LYS A 535 -14.49 20.02 32.82
N SER A 536 -14.00 20.00 31.58
CA SER A 536 -14.58 20.77 30.48
C SER A 536 -16.00 20.26 30.10
N LYS A 537 -16.86 21.17 29.62
CA LYS A 537 -18.26 20.86 29.27
C LYS A 537 -18.46 20.90 27.74
N GLY A 538 -18.75 19.76 27.12
CA GLY A 538 -19.16 19.68 25.70
C GLY A 538 -19.24 18.25 25.15
N GLU A 539 -20.17 17.97 24.22
CA GLU A 539 -20.32 16.64 23.59
C GLU A 539 -19.18 16.29 22.62
N ALA A 540 -18.67 17.28 21.87
CA ALA A 540 -17.49 17.13 21.02
C ALA A 540 -16.23 16.77 21.84
N GLU A 541 -16.11 17.33 23.03
CA GLU A 541 -14.98 17.12 23.94
C GLU A 541 -15.06 15.75 24.62
N LYS A 542 -16.27 15.28 24.94
CA LYS A 542 -16.51 13.89 25.39
C LYS A 542 -16.17 12.86 24.33
N SER A 543 -16.46 13.15 23.07
CA SER A 543 -16.17 12.25 21.95
C SER A 543 -14.65 12.15 21.70
N ARG A 544 -13.94 13.28 21.72
CA ARG A 544 -12.46 13.31 21.58
C ARG A 544 -11.74 12.65 22.76
N ARG A 545 -12.24 12.83 23.99
CA ARG A 545 -11.77 12.10 25.18
C ARG A 545 -11.75 10.58 24.98
N SER A 546 -12.80 10.01 24.40
CA SER A 546 -12.89 8.55 24.15
C SER A 546 -11.82 8.04 23.19
N ILE A 547 -11.32 8.90 22.28
CA ILE A 547 -10.34 8.51 21.25
C ILE A 547 -8.94 8.35 21.83
N LEU A 548 -8.53 9.20 22.80
CA LEU A 548 -7.17 9.21 23.36
C LEU A 548 -7.02 8.39 24.65
N GLU A 549 -8.11 7.84 25.19
CA GLU A 549 -8.13 7.20 26.50
C GLU A 549 -7.14 6.02 26.60
N GLU A 550 -6.97 5.23 25.54
CA GLU A 550 -5.97 4.14 25.54
C GLU A 550 -4.52 4.66 25.62
N GLU A 551 -4.18 5.67 24.81
CA GLU A 551 -2.82 6.24 24.77
C GLU A 551 -2.45 6.84 26.14
N ILE A 552 -3.38 7.58 26.74
CA ILE A 552 -3.24 8.16 28.09
C ILE A 552 -3.00 7.05 29.11
N ALA A 553 -3.84 6.02 29.14
CA ALA A 553 -3.74 4.94 30.11
C ALA A 553 -2.41 4.18 29.98
N ASN A 554 -1.94 3.94 28.76
CA ASN A 554 -0.64 3.31 28.56
C ASN A 554 0.52 4.21 29.01
N ALA A 555 0.44 5.52 28.79
CA ALA A 555 1.49 6.49 29.13
C ALA A 555 1.68 6.69 30.64
N VAL A 556 0.60 6.58 31.43
CA VAL A 556 0.64 6.88 32.88
C VAL A 556 0.68 5.65 33.78
N LYS A 557 0.57 4.42 33.24
CA LYS A 557 0.39 3.18 34.02
C LYS A 557 1.45 2.92 35.09
N ASP A 558 2.69 3.33 34.85
CA ASP A 558 3.80 3.05 35.76
C ASP A 558 3.85 4.04 36.94
N LYS A 559 3.43 5.30 36.72
CA LYS A 559 3.47 6.38 37.73
C LYS A 559 2.12 6.61 38.41
N TYR A 560 1.03 6.47 37.66
CA TYR A 560 -0.36 6.66 38.07
C TYR A 560 -1.24 5.46 37.67
N PRO A 561 -0.94 4.25 38.19
CA PRO A 561 -1.65 3.01 37.84
C PRO A 561 -3.16 3.10 38.07
N GLU A 562 -3.60 3.82 39.09
CA GLU A 562 -5.01 4.05 39.39
C GLU A 562 -5.76 4.77 38.27
N VAL A 563 -5.12 5.76 37.62
CA VAL A 563 -5.71 6.51 36.50
C VAL A 563 -5.84 5.58 35.29
N SER A 564 -4.81 4.81 34.97
CA SER A 564 -4.84 3.83 33.87
C SER A 564 -5.90 2.76 34.08
N ILE A 565 -6.03 2.25 35.30
CA ILE A 565 -7.04 1.26 35.65
C ILE A 565 -8.44 1.85 35.49
N GLU A 566 -8.69 3.07 35.96
CA GLU A 566 -9.99 3.74 35.77
C GLU A 566 -10.36 3.83 34.28
N ILE A 567 -9.41 4.24 33.44
CA ILE A 567 -9.63 4.38 32.00
C ILE A 567 -9.90 3.01 31.36
N TRP A 568 -9.08 2.00 31.60
CA TRP A 568 -9.29 0.67 31.03
C TRP A 568 -10.60 0.03 31.51
N LYS A 569 -11.05 0.31 32.75
CA LYS A 569 -12.37 -0.12 33.23
C LYS A 569 -13.49 0.49 32.39
N ASN A 570 -13.43 1.81 32.17
CA ASN A 570 -14.43 2.51 31.36
C ASN A 570 -14.48 1.97 29.92
N ILE A 571 -13.31 1.75 29.29
CA ILE A 571 -13.23 1.18 27.93
C ILE A 571 -13.80 -0.25 27.89
N ALA A 572 -13.40 -1.10 28.84
CA ALA A 572 -13.86 -2.48 28.92
C ALA A 572 -15.39 -2.56 29.11
N GLU A 573 -15.94 -1.73 29.99
CA GLU A 573 -17.38 -1.70 30.28
C GLU A 573 -18.20 -1.16 29.09
N ASP A 574 -17.72 -0.13 28.40
CA ASP A 574 -18.33 0.36 27.15
C ASP A 574 -18.37 -0.74 26.07
N LEU A 575 -17.25 -1.43 25.85
CA LEU A 575 -17.19 -2.54 24.90
C LEU A 575 -18.10 -3.71 25.28
N ILE A 576 -18.20 -4.03 26.57
CA ILE A 576 -19.13 -5.05 27.08
C ILE A 576 -20.59 -4.61 26.89
N SER A 577 -20.89 -3.32 26.95
CA SER A 577 -22.24 -2.79 26.74
C SER A 577 -22.75 -2.99 25.31
N LYS A 578 -21.86 -3.00 24.29
CA LYS A 578 -22.19 -3.09 22.85
C LYS A 578 -22.76 -4.45 22.41
N THR A 579 -22.79 -5.47 23.28
CA THR A 579 -23.42 -6.78 23.04
C THR A 579 -22.97 -7.58 21.81
N LYS A 580 -21.79 -7.28 21.26
CA LYS A 580 -21.18 -8.03 20.14
C LYS A 580 -20.06 -8.94 20.65
N VAL A 581 -19.97 -10.17 20.12
CA VAL A 581 -18.93 -11.13 20.52
C VAL A 581 -17.53 -10.58 20.27
N SER A 582 -17.30 -9.93 19.13
CA SER A 582 -16.03 -9.27 18.82
C SER A 582 -15.67 -8.16 19.81
N SER A 583 -16.66 -7.43 20.34
CA SER A 583 -16.42 -6.41 21.37
C SER A 583 -16.03 -7.03 22.73
N TYR A 584 -16.50 -8.24 23.05
CA TYR A 584 -16.07 -8.96 24.25
C TYR A 584 -14.62 -9.43 24.17
N GLU A 585 -14.18 -9.85 22.98
CA GLU A 585 -12.78 -10.20 22.73
C GLU A 585 -11.87 -8.98 22.92
N VAL A 586 -12.24 -7.82 22.39
CA VAL A 586 -11.49 -6.57 22.60
C VAL A 586 -11.54 -6.12 24.08
N ALA A 587 -12.70 -6.22 24.74
CA ALA A 587 -12.81 -5.91 26.18
C ALA A 587 -11.87 -6.77 27.04
N SER A 588 -11.66 -8.04 26.65
CA SER A 588 -10.76 -8.95 27.36
C SER A 588 -9.31 -8.47 27.38
N ILE A 589 -8.89 -7.70 26.37
CA ILE A 589 -7.54 -7.10 26.30
C ILE A 589 -7.38 -6.06 27.41
N TYR A 590 -8.34 -5.15 27.57
CA TYR A 590 -8.29 -4.13 28.62
C TYR A 590 -8.43 -4.72 30.03
N LEU A 591 -9.28 -5.74 30.19
CA LEU A 591 -9.37 -6.51 31.44
C LEU A 591 -8.03 -7.17 31.81
N ARG A 592 -7.29 -7.67 30.81
CA ARG A 592 -5.94 -8.20 31.02
C ARG A 592 -4.96 -7.11 31.46
N LYS A 593 -4.95 -5.95 30.81
CA LYS A 593 -4.12 -4.79 31.20
C LYS A 593 -4.35 -4.38 32.66
N ILE A 594 -5.62 -4.39 33.11
CA ILE A 594 -5.98 -4.11 34.51
C ILE A 594 -5.36 -5.16 35.45
N LYS A 595 -5.49 -6.45 35.14
CA LYS A 595 -4.89 -7.54 35.93
C LYS A 595 -3.37 -7.40 36.02
N GLU A 596 -2.71 -7.22 34.89
CA GLU A 596 -1.25 -7.08 34.77
C GLU A 596 -0.71 -5.85 35.52
N THR A 597 -1.54 -4.82 35.71
CA THR A 597 -1.16 -3.62 36.47
C THR A 597 -1.44 -3.77 37.98
N LEU A 598 -2.52 -4.47 38.37
CA LEU A 598 -2.89 -4.67 39.78
C LEU A 598 -2.06 -5.77 40.48
N GLU A 599 -1.69 -6.85 39.78
CA GLU A 599 -0.97 -7.98 40.37
C GLU A 599 0.43 -7.60 40.90
N PRO A 600 1.28 -6.85 40.17
CA PRO A 600 2.59 -6.42 40.66
C PRO A 600 2.54 -5.47 41.86
N ILE A 601 1.46 -4.69 41.98
CA ILE A 601 1.25 -3.70 43.06
C ILE A 601 0.62 -4.38 44.31
N GLY A 602 0.47 -5.71 44.29
CA GLY A 602 -0.05 -6.49 45.43
C GLY A 602 -1.57 -6.39 45.61
N LYS A 603 -2.30 -5.85 44.64
CA LYS A 603 -3.75 -5.61 44.68
C LYS A 603 -4.55 -6.71 43.98
N LYS A 604 -4.15 -7.97 44.18
CA LYS A 604 -4.81 -9.13 43.58
C LYS A 604 -6.28 -9.25 44.01
N GLU A 605 -6.58 -8.93 45.27
CA GLU A 605 -7.95 -8.96 45.81
C GLU A 605 -8.87 -7.94 45.13
N GLU A 606 -8.35 -6.76 44.77
CA GLU A 606 -9.10 -5.74 44.02
C GLU A 606 -9.42 -6.22 42.60
N TRP A 607 -8.48 -6.90 41.94
CA TRP A 607 -8.72 -7.54 40.65
C TRP A 607 -9.80 -8.62 40.73
N GLU A 608 -9.71 -9.52 41.71
CA GLU A 608 -10.70 -10.59 41.89
C GLU A 608 -12.09 -10.04 42.22
N ALA A 609 -12.17 -8.98 43.04
CA ALA A 609 -13.42 -8.30 43.33
C ALA A 609 -14.02 -7.65 42.08
N TYR A 610 -13.20 -6.95 41.29
CA TYR A 610 -13.65 -6.33 40.04
C TYR A 610 -14.13 -7.37 39.02
N LEU A 611 -13.37 -8.45 38.83
CA LEU A 611 -13.76 -9.52 37.90
C LEU A 611 -15.07 -10.20 38.33
N ARG A 612 -15.31 -10.39 39.64
CA ARG A 612 -16.59 -10.87 40.17
C ARG A 612 -17.74 -9.90 39.86
N GLN A 613 -17.53 -8.60 40.06
CA GLN A 613 -18.54 -7.57 39.75
C GLN A 613 -18.93 -7.58 38.26
N VAL A 614 -17.94 -7.66 37.36
CA VAL A 614 -18.18 -7.72 35.91
C VAL A 614 -18.96 -8.98 35.54
N ARG A 615 -18.65 -10.13 36.15
CA ARG A 615 -19.38 -11.40 35.95
C ARG A 615 -20.84 -11.31 36.41
N GLU A 616 -21.08 -10.77 37.60
CA GLU A 616 -22.42 -10.64 38.17
C GLU A 616 -23.30 -9.71 37.33
N ALA A 617 -22.77 -8.54 36.94
CA ALA A 617 -23.48 -7.57 36.11
C ALA A 617 -23.83 -8.12 34.71
N ASN A 618 -23.06 -9.09 34.22
CA ASN A 618 -23.19 -9.64 32.86
C ASN A 618 -23.55 -11.13 32.82
N ARG A 619 -24.17 -11.66 33.88
CA ARG A 619 -24.48 -13.10 34.07
C ARG A 619 -25.23 -13.79 32.91
N PHE A 620 -25.94 -13.02 32.08
CA PHE A 620 -26.71 -13.54 30.94
C PHE A 620 -25.91 -13.60 29.63
N LYS A 621 -24.71 -13.00 29.58
CA LYS A 621 -23.84 -12.95 28.39
C LYS A 621 -22.90 -14.16 28.35
N LYS A 622 -23.43 -15.33 27.97
CA LYS A 622 -22.70 -16.63 27.98
C LYS A 622 -21.31 -16.57 27.31
N LYS A 623 -21.21 -15.95 26.13
CA LYS A 623 -19.95 -15.77 25.41
C LYS A 623 -18.93 -14.88 26.11
N LEU A 624 -19.38 -13.86 26.84
CA LEU A 624 -18.48 -13.07 27.67
C LEU A 624 -17.95 -13.89 28.86
N LEU A 625 -18.80 -14.69 29.52
CA LEU A 625 -18.38 -15.55 30.63
C LEU A 625 -17.32 -16.56 30.19
N GLU A 626 -17.48 -17.20 29.03
CA GLU A 626 -16.46 -18.10 28.44
C GLU A 626 -15.11 -17.40 28.27
N ILE A 627 -15.10 -16.14 27.79
CA ILE A 627 -13.87 -15.33 27.62
C ILE A 627 -13.25 -14.97 28.98
N LEU A 628 -14.08 -14.60 29.97
CA LEU A 628 -13.62 -14.26 31.32
C LEU A 628 -13.05 -15.47 32.07
N ASP A 629 -13.49 -16.68 31.77
CA ASP A 629 -12.93 -17.92 32.34
C ASP A 629 -11.53 -18.22 31.79
N ARG A 630 -11.28 -17.90 30.52
CA ARG A 630 -9.95 -18.04 29.90
C ARG A 630 -8.92 -17.06 30.48
N LEU A 631 -9.31 -15.82 30.79
CA LEU A 631 -8.42 -14.83 31.46
C LEU A 631 -7.92 -15.28 32.86
N GLY A 632 -8.58 -16.27 33.46
CA GLY A 632 -8.19 -16.86 34.74
C GLY A 632 -7.08 -17.92 34.66
N LYS A 633 -6.75 -18.46 33.47
CA LYS A 633 -5.77 -19.56 33.29
C LYS A 633 -4.43 -19.05 32.74
N THR A 634 -3.31 -19.46 33.34
CA THR A 634 -1.96 -18.91 33.05
C THR A 634 -1.09 -19.74 32.09
N GLN A 635 -1.40 -21.02 31.83
CA GLN A 635 -0.67 -21.93 30.91
C GLN A 635 -1.66 -22.74 30.04
N ILE A 636 -1.21 -23.25 28.88
CA ILE A 636 -2.02 -24.12 28.01
C ILE A 636 -2.16 -25.50 28.65
N ILE A 637 -1.04 -26.11 29.06
CA ILE A 637 -0.99 -27.31 29.89
C ILE A 637 -0.82 -26.87 31.34
N SER A 638 -1.71 -27.31 32.25
CA SER A 638 -1.50 -27.11 33.69
C SER A 638 -0.59 -28.21 34.24
N LYS A 639 0.48 -27.84 34.95
CA LYS A 639 1.30 -28.80 35.72
C LYS A 639 0.51 -29.54 36.78
#